data_AF-A0A2C9LM96-F1
#
_entry.id   AF-A0A2C9LM96-F1
#
_cell.length_a   1.000
_cell.length_b   1.000
_cell.length_c   1.000
_cell.angle_alpha   90.00
_cell.angle_beta   90.00
_cell.angle_gamma   90.00
#
_symmetry.space_group_name_H-M   'P 1'
#
loop_
_entity.id
_entity.type
_entity.pdbx_description
1 polymer ?
#
loop_
_entity_poly.entity_id
_entity_poly.type
_entity_poly.pdbx_seq_one_letter_code
_entity_poly.pdbx_strand_id
1 'polypeptide(L)'
;MSSVDKTSLIASGQLPLGPSTGIDRQNVMRIKVNKVAIVQDLRVEHVTSPLLEKGVISEKDLQKIENGRTPQDRARILVDLLPTKSKNTDWYKHFRDSLQNPDASPETRKRYKHLVDFLDNTVIHRPTSQAGRFRYTNTQSTRSLPPIYSQTDQTSTTLQHYPPLPDIASKETSHEERTPNDLQNPEKKDVKVKVGHQNMTLVKGFFHQWLPTPDNFKSHLEIPQSHLDQLMSSSNPHDTQLIEMEKLAVENLKKVELISALAQRKQLPLGFELCMCDAIQDILNSPDLFHLYMKYLPALEAAEISLVTNLQSSFVSVLQLLESSSTSDIVNQATQLGLKLSHFLLTINKFSEAESTLVSIINFLKQNTNLDFWITRYQAYVKLMLTCNLSYQLDKAQGAYFDAVQMQYQIDMMSFSQKVIYEGSMHAETSHMLLEYGSIVSSLGWARKSLRKTDPNDPASIVRSLCVAIDAYCAHWMVKRAELLAVYVVQYARKYFGERHPAYFDALLHFCHFNTEFKQDESGITAAKELLEVAEKTYGCESIQLALAHREMSKALMFSQKIDEDDYYSHAIEAVRIARSLIGQGDPQLHLFLHTLATALQWKSLKCPKEIKDSTLHWAEAEAKQALAIVTSTFGEISLKSGQMLLLLGQIYSKMNNHPVIEEDLLDVSARLLTQAVDYLKLCQPPSSFYLLFGMANLATFYKILLKPDLAIPRFKYVVEHAESTGSYIHWVHKCYENLASLYNSFGENQEADLIQVKLSHWLKANPAKNEVIDFAVLQEDPIPFPSFITKADIWGTAIQKAMALPSEKAFVPLGHLDKREYIPLVVNYVW
;
A
#
# COMPACT_ATOMS: atom_id res chain seq x y z
N MET A 1 31.70 -38.67 -55.23
CA MET A 1 32.93 -37.98 -55.68
C MET A 1 32.87 -36.52 -55.20
N SER A 2 33.94 -35.75 -55.35
CA SER A 2 34.24 -34.53 -54.59
C SER A 2 33.46 -33.26 -54.97
N SER A 3 33.01 -32.53 -53.95
CA SER A 3 33.03 -31.05 -53.85
C SER A 3 33.14 -30.68 -52.35
N VAL A 4 34.00 -29.80 -51.82
CA VAL A 4 34.81 -28.65 -52.33
C VAL A 4 33.91 -27.44 -52.65
N ASP A 5 33.93 -26.31 -51.92
CA ASP A 5 34.82 -25.87 -50.82
C ASP A 5 34.26 -24.66 -50.00
N LYS A 6 35.01 -24.21 -48.98
CA LYS A 6 35.09 -22.83 -48.39
C LYS A 6 33.91 -22.21 -47.60
N THR A 7 34.05 -22.27 -46.27
CA THR A 7 34.29 -21.13 -45.33
C THR A 7 33.86 -19.70 -45.74
N SER A 8 33.35 -18.82 -44.86
CA SER A 8 33.74 -18.59 -43.45
C SER A 8 32.72 -17.74 -42.62
N LEU A 9 33.08 -17.49 -41.33
CA LEU A 9 32.59 -16.45 -40.40
C LEU A 9 31.30 -16.65 -39.57
N ILE A 10 31.52 -17.19 -38.36
CA ILE A 10 31.02 -16.76 -37.02
C ILE A 10 29.67 -16.04 -36.91
N ALA A 11 28.71 -16.68 -36.23
CA ALA A 11 27.73 -16.01 -35.37
C ALA A 11 27.29 -16.94 -34.21
N SER A 12 27.37 -16.49 -32.96
CA SER A 12 26.96 -17.25 -31.77
C SER A 12 25.46 -17.12 -31.49
N GLY A 13 24.63 -17.80 -32.29
CA GLY A 13 23.17 -17.74 -32.16
C GLY A 13 22.60 -18.68 -31.08
N GLN A 14 21.84 -18.14 -30.13
CA GLN A 14 20.88 -18.94 -29.36
C GLN A 14 19.74 -19.40 -30.30
N LEU A 15 19.57 -20.70 -30.48
CA LEU A 15 18.51 -21.23 -31.34
C LEU A 15 17.11 -21.01 -30.71
N PRO A 16 16.10 -20.57 -31.48
CA PRO A 16 14.78 -20.24 -30.95
C PRO A 16 14.10 -21.37 -30.16
N LEU A 17 13.33 -20.98 -29.14
CA LEU A 17 12.45 -21.86 -28.40
C LEU A 17 11.13 -22.04 -29.16
N GLY A 18 11.03 -23.14 -29.92
CA GLY A 18 9.78 -23.57 -30.54
C GLY A 18 8.66 -23.85 -29.51
N PRO A 19 7.39 -23.93 -29.95
CA PRO A 19 6.24 -23.95 -29.07
C PRO A 19 6.12 -25.25 -28.26
N SER A 20 6.47 -25.18 -26.97
CA SER A 20 6.14 -26.17 -25.94
C SER A 20 4.65 -26.52 -25.95
N THR A 21 4.27 -27.79 -25.75
CA THR A 21 2.85 -28.16 -25.66
C THR A 21 2.16 -27.50 -24.46
N GLY A 22 0.83 -27.39 -24.51
CA GLY A 22 0.04 -26.89 -23.37
C GLY A 22 0.17 -27.76 -22.11
N ILE A 23 0.45 -29.05 -22.28
CA ILE A 23 0.64 -30.02 -21.20
C ILE A 23 2.03 -29.86 -20.58
N ASP A 24 3.08 -29.69 -21.38
CA ASP A 24 4.44 -29.38 -20.88
C ASP A 24 4.45 -28.14 -20.00
N ARG A 25 3.77 -27.07 -20.43
CA ARG A 25 3.65 -25.85 -19.62
C ARG A 25 3.02 -26.11 -18.25
N GLN A 26 2.00 -26.97 -18.19
CA GLN A 26 1.38 -27.36 -16.91
C GLN A 26 2.33 -28.23 -16.07
N ASN A 27 3.02 -29.20 -16.65
CA ASN A 27 3.97 -30.07 -15.95
C ASN A 27 5.20 -29.31 -15.41
N VAL A 28 5.75 -28.34 -16.18
CA VAL A 28 6.80 -27.43 -15.69
C VAL A 28 6.29 -26.56 -14.55
N MET A 29 5.05 -26.06 -14.61
CA MET A 29 4.46 -25.28 -13.52
C MET A 29 4.20 -26.12 -12.26
N ARG A 30 3.75 -27.38 -12.38
CA ARG A 30 3.62 -28.31 -11.24
C ARG A 30 4.94 -28.48 -10.50
N ILE A 31 6.05 -28.64 -11.22
CA ILE A 31 7.37 -28.75 -10.59
C ILE A 31 7.84 -27.41 -10.01
N LYS A 32 7.59 -26.28 -10.67
CA LYS A 32 7.97 -24.95 -10.14
C LYS A 32 7.25 -24.62 -8.83
N VAL A 33 5.93 -24.84 -8.76
CA VAL A 33 5.12 -24.59 -7.56
C VAL A 33 5.58 -25.49 -6.41
N ASN A 34 5.74 -26.79 -6.66
CA ASN A 34 6.09 -27.76 -5.63
C ASN A 34 7.60 -27.92 -5.39
N LYS A 35 8.43 -27.05 -5.98
CA LYS A 35 9.90 -27.17 -5.98
C LYS A 35 10.49 -27.35 -4.59
N VAL A 36 9.96 -26.67 -3.58
CA VAL A 36 10.44 -26.76 -2.19
C VAL A 36 10.19 -28.16 -1.61
N ALA A 37 8.97 -28.67 -1.70
CA ALA A 37 8.61 -30.01 -1.21
C ALA A 37 9.40 -31.12 -1.93
N ILE A 38 9.50 -31.04 -3.26
CA ILE A 38 10.31 -31.99 -4.04
C ILE A 38 11.77 -31.95 -3.56
N VAL A 39 12.37 -30.78 -3.40
CA VAL A 39 13.78 -30.64 -2.98
C VAL A 39 14.04 -31.08 -1.53
N GLN A 40 13.01 -31.09 -0.67
CA GLN A 40 13.11 -31.56 0.72
C GLN A 40 13.02 -33.09 0.83
N ASP A 41 12.06 -33.72 0.14
CA ASP A 41 11.79 -35.16 0.25
C ASP A 41 12.55 -36.05 -0.76
N LEU A 42 12.93 -35.51 -1.92
CA LEU A 42 13.57 -36.30 -2.99
C LEU A 42 15.00 -36.70 -2.62
N ARG A 43 15.25 -38.01 -2.59
CA ARG A 43 16.59 -38.59 -2.75
C ARG A 43 16.80 -38.94 -4.22
N VAL A 44 17.71 -38.19 -4.82
CA VAL A 44 18.07 -38.20 -6.25
C VAL A 44 18.53 -39.58 -6.69
N GLU A 45 19.28 -40.24 -5.81
CA GLU A 45 19.91 -41.53 -6.01
C GLU A 45 18.88 -42.64 -6.36
N HIS A 46 17.62 -42.52 -5.88
CA HIS A 46 16.54 -43.46 -6.21
C HIS A 46 15.86 -43.20 -7.57
N VAL A 47 16.23 -42.11 -8.26
CA VAL A 47 15.47 -41.57 -9.41
C VAL A 47 16.37 -41.29 -10.62
N THR A 48 17.67 -41.06 -10.44
CA THR A 48 18.62 -40.84 -11.54
C THR A 48 18.79 -42.06 -12.45
N SER A 49 18.90 -43.28 -11.90
CA SER A 49 19.12 -44.48 -12.73
C SER A 49 17.92 -44.78 -13.66
N PRO A 50 16.66 -44.78 -13.18
CA PRO A 50 15.50 -44.87 -14.06
C PRO A 50 15.42 -43.75 -15.12
N LEU A 51 15.78 -42.51 -14.76
CA LEU A 51 15.77 -41.40 -15.73
C LEU A 51 16.88 -41.51 -16.79
N LEU A 52 18.02 -42.11 -16.45
CA LEU A 52 19.12 -42.41 -17.37
C LEU A 52 18.73 -43.55 -18.32
N GLU A 53 18.14 -44.63 -17.81
CA GLU A 53 17.60 -45.74 -18.61
C GLU A 53 16.50 -45.31 -19.59
N LYS A 54 15.66 -44.33 -19.21
CA LYS A 54 14.64 -43.73 -20.10
C LYS A 54 15.18 -42.59 -20.97
N GLY A 55 16.48 -42.30 -20.95
CA GLY A 55 17.12 -41.29 -21.79
C GLY A 55 16.67 -39.84 -21.51
N VAL A 56 16.06 -39.58 -20.35
CA VAL A 56 15.59 -38.24 -19.94
C VAL A 56 16.78 -37.38 -19.50
N ILE A 57 17.77 -37.99 -18.85
CA ILE A 57 19.06 -37.38 -18.52
C ILE A 57 20.19 -38.14 -19.22
N SER A 58 21.30 -37.46 -19.50
CA SER A 58 22.54 -38.07 -20.00
C SER A 58 23.59 -38.20 -18.90
N GLU A 59 24.65 -38.96 -19.13
CA GLU A 59 25.80 -39.06 -18.21
C GLU A 59 26.41 -37.67 -17.89
N LYS A 60 26.41 -36.74 -18.85
CA LYS A 60 26.86 -35.35 -18.66
C LYS A 60 25.89 -34.50 -17.83
N ASP A 61 24.64 -34.93 -17.68
CA ASP A 61 23.68 -34.34 -16.75
C ASP A 61 23.82 -34.97 -15.37
N LEU A 62 24.07 -36.28 -15.29
CA LEU A 62 24.35 -36.99 -14.03
C LEU A 62 25.57 -36.38 -13.31
N GLN A 63 26.68 -36.18 -14.00
CA GLN A 63 27.87 -35.50 -13.46
C GLN A 63 27.57 -34.08 -12.93
N LYS A 64 26.65 -33.33 -13.57
CA LYS A 64 26.22 -32.01 -13.08
C LYS A 64 25.39 -32.11 -11.81
N ILE A 65 24.56 -33.14 -11.69
CA ILE A 65 23.75 -33.41 -10.51
C ILE A 65 24.67 -33.82 -9.34
N GLU A 66 25.63 -34.72 -9.56
CA GLU A 66 26.56 -35.23 -8.54
C GLU A 66 27.45 -34.14 -7.92
N ASN A 67 27.77 -33.08 -8.68
CA ASN A 67 28.46 -31.87 -8.20
C ASN A 67 27.70 -31.11 -7.09
N GLY A 68 26.42 -31.41 -6.85
CA GLY A 68 25.65 -30.88 -5.72
C GLY A 68 26.24 -31.33 -4.38
N ARG A 69 26.60 -30.36 -3.52
CA ARG A 69 27.28 -30.59 -2.23
C ARG A 69 26.39 -31.24 -1.17
N THR A 70 25.07 -31.03 -1.25
CA THR A 70 24.08 -31.64 -0.35
C THR A 70 23.04 -32.42 -1.16
N PRO A 71 22.35 -33.42 -0.58
CA PRO A 71 21.25 -34.13 -1.26
C PRO A 71 20.18 -33.18 -1.80
N GLN A 72 19.89 -32.10 -1.07
CA GLN A 72 18.94 -31.05 -1.47
C GLN A 72 19.46 -30.22 -2.65
N ASP A 73 20.76 -29.90 -2.72
CA ASP A 73 21.34 -29.25 -3.90
C ASP A 73 21.28 -30.17 -5.13
N ARG A 74 21.58 -31.46 -4.96
CA ARG A 74 21.42 -32.47 -6.02
C ARG A 74 19.98 -32.52 -6.52
N ALA A 75 19.01 -32.56 -5.59
CA ALA A 75 17.58 -32.56 -5.91
C ALA A 75 17.17 -31.28 -6.66
N ARG A 76 17.66 -30.12 -6.23
CA ARG A 76 17.44 -28.83 -6.91
C ARG A 76 18.00 -28.84 -8.33
N ILE A 77 19.23 -29.32 -8.52
CA ILE A 77 19.86 -29.41 -9.85
C ILE A 77 19.06 -30.33 -10.78
N LEU A 78 18.65 -31.52 -10.32
CA LEU A 78 17.79 -32.43 -11.09
C LEU A 78 16.44 -31.76 -11.45
N VAL A 79 15.79 -31.12 -10.47
CA VAL A 79 14.49 -30.46 -10.63
C VAL A 79 14.53 -29.28 -11.61
N ASP A 80 15.60 -28.49 -11.64
CA ASP A 80 15.78 -27.41 -12.61
C ASP A 80 16.20 -27.92 -14.01
N LEU A 81 16.88 -29.07 -14.07
CA LEU A 81 17.36 -29.68 -15.31
C LEU A 81 16.25 -30.40 -16.07
N LEU A 82 15.32 -31.05 -15.38
CA LEU A 82 14.21 -31.82 -15.98
C LEU A 82 13.37 -31.01 -17.00
N PRO A 83 12.85 -29.80 -16.69
CA PRO A 83 12.15 -28.94 -17.66
C PRO A 83 12.90 -28.65 -18.96
N THR A 84 14.24 -28.66 -18.95
CA THR A 84 15.05 -28.37 -20.15
C THR A 84 15.04 -29.49 -21.19
N LYS A 85 14.56 -30.68 -20.81
CA LYS A 85 14.52 -31.90 -21.65
C LYS A 85 13.20 -32.06 -22.43
N SER A 86 12.26 -31.14 -22.21
CA SER A 86 10.90 -31.07 -22.77
C SER A 86 10.78 -31.00 -24.31
N LYS A 87 11.87 -31.00 -25.07
CA LYS A 87 11.82 -30.91 -26.54
C LYS A 87 11.55 -32.23 -27.26
N ASN A 88 11.78 -33.40 -26.63
CA ASN A 88 11.68 -34.72 -27.29
C ASN A 88 11.37 -35.92 -26.36
N THR A 89 11.10 -35.73 -25.07
CA THR A 89 10.88 -36.86 -24.12
C THR A 89 9.68 -36.63 -23.19
N ASP A 90 9.03 -37.71 -22.77
CA ASP A 90 7.95 -37.78 -21.76
C ASP A 90 8.51 -37.56 -20.33
N TRP A 91 9.40 -36.57 -20.16
CA TRP A 91 10.28 -36.36 -19.01
C TRP A 91 9.53 -36.32 -17.66
N TYR A 92 8.38 -35.64 -17.60
CA TYR A 92 7.57 -35.51 -16.38
C TYR A 92 6.92 -36.84 -15.98
N LYS A 93 6.47 -37.61 -16.98
CA LYS A 93 5.86 -38.93 -16.77
C LYS A 93 6.90 -39.90 -16.25
N HIS A 94 8.08 -39.99 -16.86
CA HIS A 94 9.15 -40.86 -16.38
C HIS A 94 9.70 -40.44 -14.99
N PHE A 95 9.71 -39.15 -14.67
CA PHE A 95 9.98 -38.66 -13.31
C PHE A 95 8.89 -39.09 -12.31
N ARG A 96 7.61 -38.99 -12.68
CA ARG A 96 6.48 -39.46 -11.86
C ARG A 96 6.49 -40.98 -11.68
N ASP A 97 6.73 -41.75 -12.74
CA ASP A 97 6.76 -43.23 -12.73
C ASP A 97 7.87 -43.77 -11.81
N SER A 98 9.03 -43.11 -11.79
CA SER A 98 10.16 -43.45 -10.90
C SER A 98 9.96 -43.02 -9.44
N LEU A 99 9.10 -42.02 -9.18
CA LEU A 99 8.59 -41.76 -7.82
C LEU A 99 7.53 -42.78 -7.37
N GLN A 100 6.77 -43.38 -8.29
CA GLN A 100 5.78 -44.40 -7.94
C GLN A 100 6.40 -45.77 -7.62
N ASN A 101 7.52 -46.13 -8.25
CA ASN A 101 8.22 -47.40 -8.03
C ASN A 101 9.72 -47.23 -7.67
N PRO A 102 10.07 -46.55 -6.55
CA PRO A 102 11.46 -46.34 -6.17
C PRO A 102 12.06 -47.60 -5.52
N ASP A 103 13.31 -47.90 -5.85
CA ASP A 103 14.08 -48.95 -5.17
C ASP A 103 14.59 -48.45 -3.81
N ALA A 104 13.67 -48.35 -2.86
CA ALA A 104 13.89 -47.73 -1.54
C ALA A 104 13.04 -48.39 -0.44
N SER A 105 13.28 -47.97 0.81
CA SER A 105 12.60 -48.46 2.02
C SER A 105 11.08 -48.22 2.02
N PRO A 106 10.28 -48.98 2.79
CA PRO A 106 8.82 -48.81 2.82
C PRO A 106 8.36 -47.41 3.28
N GLU A 107 9.08 -46.76 4.19
CA GLU A 107 8.81 -45.37 4.60
C GLU A 107 9.10 -44.39 3.47
N THR A 108 10.09 -44.69 2.63
CA THR A 108 10.45 -43.86 1.47
C THR A 108 9.46 -44.03 0.33
N ARG A 109 8.98 -45.26 0.07
CA ARG A 109 7.83 -45.52 -0.81
C ARG A 109 6.58 -44.78 -0.33
N LYS A 110 6.30 -44.80 0.99
CA LYS A 110 5.19 -44.02 1.59
C LYS A 110 5.35 -42.53 1.35
N ARG A 111 6.53 -41.94 1.55
CA ARG A 111 6.79 -40.51 1.28
C ARG A 111 6.61 -40.16 -0.20
N TYR A 112 7.24 -40.91 -1.12
CA TYR A 112 7.15 -40.62 -2.55
C TYR A 112 5.72 -40.77 -3.08
N LYS A 113 4.91 -41.67 -2.51
CA LYS A 113 3.47 -41.72 -2.83
C LYS A 113 2.77 -40.40 -2.50
N HIS A 114 2.94 -39.86 -1.29
CA HIS A 114 2.36 -38.56 -0.92
C HIS A 114 2.88 -37.43 -1.82
N LEU A 115 4.16 -37.47 -2.23
CA LEU A 115 4.72 -36.49 -3.16
C LEU A 115 4.07 -36.57 -4.56
N VAL A 116 3.78 -37.78 -5.07
CA VAL A 116 3.05 -37.96 -6.34
C VAL A 116 1.58 -37.53 -6.20
N ASP A 117 0.91 -37.91 -5.11
CA ASP A 117 -0.47 -37.49 -4.83
C ASP A 117 -0.56 -35.95 -4.73
N PHE A 118 0.45 -35.28 -4.14
CA PHE A 118 0.55 -33.81 -4.05
C PHE A 118 0.79 -33.15 -5.42
N LEU A 119 1.69 -33.71 -6.25
CA LEU A 119 1.96 -33.24 -7.61
C LEU A 119 0.73 -33.37 -8.53
N ASP A 120 -0.01 -34.48 -8.44
CA ASP A 120 -1.19 -34.72 -9.27
C ASP A 120 -2.36 -33.80 -8.87
N ASN A 121 -2.59 -33.61 -7.56
CA ASN A 121 -3.62 -32.71 -7.02
C ASN A 121 -3.29 -31.20 -7.14
N THR A 122 -2.12 -30.83 -7.67
CA THR A 122 -1.75 -29.42 -7.88
C THR A 122 -2.63 -28.76 -8.95
N VAL A 123 -3.61 -27.98 -8.52
CA VAL A 123 -4.51 -27.20 -9.39
C VAL A 123 -3.78 -25.98 -9.95
N ILE A 124 -3.63 -25.93 -11.29
CA ILE A 124 -3.08 -24.76 -11.98
C ILE A 124 -4.22 -23.99 -12.62
N HIS A 125 -4.63 -22.91 -11.97
CA HIS A 125 -5.59 -21.94 -12.53
C HIS A 125 -5.02 -21.33 -13.81
N ARG A 126 -5.85 -21.24 -14.86
CA ARG A 126 -5.51 -20.49 -16.09
C ARG A 126 -6.00 -19.06 -15.95
N PRO A 127 -5.23 -18.04 -16.38
CA PRO A 127 -5.76 -16.68 -16.54
C PRO A 127 -6.99 -16.68 -17.45
N THR A 128 -8.06 -16.00 -17.03
CA THR A 128 -9.41 -16.10 -17.62
C THR A 128 -9.57 -15.38 -18.97
N SER A 129 -8.48 -14.96 -19.62
CA SER A 129 -8.47 -14.07 -20.78
C SER A 129 -8.47 -14.76 -22.16
N GLN A 130 -8.63 -16.09 -22.22
CA GLN A 130 -8.72 -16.84 -23.50
C GLN A 130 -9.84 -17.90 -23.56
N ALA A 131 -10.97 -17.68 -22.87
CA ALA A 131 -12.17 -18.51 -22.98
C ALA A 131 -12.98 -18.31 -24.29
N GLY A 132 -12.33 -17.82 -25.36
CA GLY A 132 -12.98 -17.20 -26.52
C GLY A 132 -12.58 -17.75 -27.89
N ARG A 133 -12.19 -19.03 -27.99
CA ARG A 133 -12.06 -19.81 -29.24
C ARG A 133 -12.11 -21.31 -28.94
N PHE A 134 -12.55 -22.10 -29.93
CA PHE A 134 -12.78 -23.56 -29.85
C PHE A 134 -13.88 -24.06 -28.90
N ARG A 135 -15.14 -23.92 -29.33
CA ARG A 135 -16.17 -24.98 -29.20
C ARG A 135 -17.23 -24.83 -30.30
N TYR A 136 -17.11 -25.64 -31.34
CA TYR A 136 -18.18 -25.95 -32.30
C TYR A 136 -18.48 -27.44 -32.19
N THR A 137 -19.76 -27.78 -32.30
CA THR A 137 -20.37 -29.12 -32.07
C THR A 137 -20.15 -29.66 -30.63
N ASN A 138 -21.12 -30.32 -29.99
CA ASN A 138 -22.33 -30.95 -30.49
C ASN A 138 -23.60 -30.48 -29.74
N THR A 139 -24.78 -30.67 -30.33
CA THR A 139 -26.07 -30.23 -29.76
C THR A 139 -26.87 -31.38 -29.14
N GLN A 140 -27.52 -31.13 -28.01
CA GLN A 140 -28.91 -31.55 -27.72
C GLN A 140 -29.43 -30.96 -26.39
N SER A 141 -30.65 -30.39 -26.46
CA SER A 141 -31.71 -30.25 -25.44
C SER A 141 -31.37 -30.23 -23.93
N THR A 142 -31.90 -29.33 -23.10
CA THR A 142 -33.31 -28.87 -23.09
C THR A 142 -33.55 -27.46 -22.50
N ARG A 143 -34.59 -26.80 -23.04
CA ARG A 143 -35.53 -25.85 -22.38
C ARG A 143 -34.98 -24.63 -21.60
N SER A 144 -34.91 -23.51 -22.31
CA SER A 144 -35.33 -22.20 -21.80
C SER A 144 -36.86 -22.02 -21.85
N LEU A 145 -37.41 -21.16 -20.98
CA LEU A 145 -38.65 -20.37 -21.15
C LEU A 145 -38.56 -19.09 -20.25
N PRO A 146 -39.32 -18.00 -20.53
CA PRO A 146 -38.72 -16.66 -20.58
C PRO A 146 -39.52 -15.58 -19.77
N PRO A 147 -39.50 -14.25 -20.05
CA PRO A 147 -39.80 -13.19 -19.06
C PRO A 147 -41.23 -12.60 -19.11
N ILE A 148 -41.59 -11.78 -18.10
CA ILE A 148 -42.85 -11.01 -18.02
C ILE A 148 -42.60 -9.57 -17.52
N TYR A 149 -43.46 -8.64 -17.98
CA TYR A 149 -43.54 -7.19 -17.71
C TYR A 149 -44.88 -6.87 -17.00
N SER A 150 -45.13 -5.74 -16.32
CA SER A 150 -44.30 -4.67 -15.70
C SER A 150 -45.26 -3.63 -15.04
N GLN A 151 -44.74 -2.60 -14.34
CA GLN A 151 -45.49 -1.38 -13.90
C GLN A 151 -46.59 -1.62 -12.83
N THR A 152 -47.13 -0.66 -12.06
CA THR A 152 -46.72 0.73 -11.67
C THR A 152 -47.05 0.89 -10.14
N ASP A 153 -47.55 1.94 -9.44
CA ASP A 153 -48.08 3.31 -9.65
C ASP A 153 -47.81 4.13 -8.34
N GLN A 154 -47.25 5.34 -8.39
CA GLN A 154 -47.88 6.67 -8.58
C GLN A 154 -48.74 7.23 -7.42
N THR A 155 -48.39 8.46 -7.00
CA THR A 155 -49.31 9.59 -6.78
C THR A 155 -48.56 10.90 -7.14
N SER A 156 -49.28 11.98 -7.45
CA SER A 156 -48.79 13.03 -8.37
C SER A 156 -49.07 14.46 -7.89
N THR A 157 -48.42 15.48 -8.47
CA THR A 157 -49.09 16.71 -8.98
C THR A 157 -48.15 17.70 -9.71
N THR A 158 -48.52 18.09 -10.96
CA THR A 158 -48.34 19.43 -11.64
C THR A 158 -46.98 20.17 -11.62
N LEU A 159 -46.49 20.85 -12.67
CA LEU A 159 -46.89 21.25 -14.05
C LEU A 159 -45.55 21.62 -14.81
N GLN A 160 -45.42 22.12 -16.06
CA GLN A 160 -46.31 22.68 -17.09
C GLN A 160 -45.77 22.32 -18.51
N HIS A 161 -46.09 23.10 -19.56
CA HIS A 161 -45.64 22.93 -20.96
C HIS A 161 -45.51 24.29 -21.67
N TYR A 162 -44.58 24.42 -22.63
CA TYR A 162 -44.59 25.42 -23.73
C TYR A 162 -43.70 24.91 -24.91
N PRO A 163 -43.64 25.56 -26.11
CA PRO A 163 -43.78 24.84 -27.40
C PRO A 163 -42.54 24.90 -28.34
N PRO A 164 -42.54 24.19 -29.48
CA PRO A 164 -41.40 24.14 -30.42
C PRO A 164 -41.25 25.39 -31.33
N LEU A 165 -40.10 25.44 -32.00
CA LEU A 165 -39.62 26.51 -32.89
C LEU A 165 -40.48 26.73 -34.17
N PRO A 166 -40.57 27.97 -34.69
CA PRO A 166 -41.01 28.28 -36.04
C PRO A 166 -39.83 28.41 -37.04
N ASP A 167 -40.13 28.25 -38.33
CA ASP A 167 -39.16 28.24 -39.43
C ASP A 167 -39.25 29.49 -40.35
N ILE A 168 -38.15 29.79 -41.04
CA ILE A 168 -37.98 30.51 -42.33
C ILE A 168 -38.98 31.64 -42.71
N ALA A 169 -38.46 32.87 -42.87
CA ALA A 169 -38.96 33.87 -43.83
C ALA A 169 -37.83 34.84 -44.25
N SER A 170 -38.03 35.63 -45.31
CA SER A 170 -36.96 36.38 -45.99
C SER A 170 -37.34 37.78 -46.48
N LYS A 171 -36.29 38.60 -46.69
CA LYS A 171 -36.10 39.61 -47.76
C LYS A 171 -36.66 41.03 -47.61
N GLU A 172 -36.05 41.88 -48.45
CA GLU A 172 -36.44 43.22 -48.93
C GLU A 172 -36.43 44.38 -47.89
N THR A 173 -35.95 45.61 -48.11
CA THR A 173 -34.98 46.32 -49.00
C THR A 173 -35.52 47.74 -49.17
N SER A 174 -34.66 48.76 -49.13
CA SER A 174 -34.93 50.09 -49.69
C SER A 174 -33.65 50.66 -50.33
N HIS A 175 -33.80 51.60 -51.25
CA HIS A 175 -32.74 52.06 -52.18
C HIS A 175 -32.29 53.50 -51.93
N GLU A 176 -31.04 53.81 -52.31
CA GLU A 176 -30.54 55.03 -52.98
C GLU A 176 -29.00 54.97 -53.05
N GLU A 177 -28.27 55.70 -53.91
CA GLU A 177 -28.30 55.71 -55.37
C GLU A 177 -26.84 55.94 -55.89
N ARG A 178 -26.57 55.53 -57.13
CA ARG A 178 -25.39 55.70 -58.05
C ARG A 178 -24.37 56.83 -57.73
N THR A 179 -23.06 56.74 -58.05
CA THR A 179 -22.43 56.42 -59.36
C THR A 179 -20.98 55.86 -59.28
N PRO A 180 -20.42 55.28 -60.36
CA PRO A 180 -19.06 54.68 -60.38
C PRO A 180 -17.97 55.48 -61.11
N ASN A 181 -16.70 55.25 -60.70
CA ASN A 181 -15.40 55.23 -61.44
C ASN A 181 -14.28 55.41 -60.39
N ASP A 182 -13.13 54.72 -60.41
CA ASP A 182 -12.21 54.45 -61.51
C ASP A 182 -11.33 53.20 -61.29
N LEU A 183 -10.53 52.81 -62.30
CA LEU A 183 -9.51 51.76 -62.17
C LEU A 183 -8.13 52.34 -61.81
N GLN A 184 -7.40 51.72 -60.87
CA GLN A 184 -6.03 51.17 -61.10
C GLN A 184 -5.36 50.59 -59.84
N ASN A 185 -4.48 49.62 -60.08
CA ASN A 185 -3.48 49.07 -59.15
C ASN A 185 -2.12 49.77 -59.44
N PRO A 186 -1.07 49.68 -58.59
CA PRO A 186 -1.00 49.33 -57.17
C PRO A 186 -0.07 50.29 -56.36
N GLU A 187 0.48 49.80 -55.24
CA GLU A 187 1.71 50.23 -54.50
C GLU A 187 1.57 50.94 -53.13
N LYS A 188 2.03 50.20 -52.11
CA LYS A 188 2.87 50.60 -50.96
C LYS A 188 2.67 51.99 -50.34
N LYS A 189 2.19 52.00 -49.09
CA LYS A 189 2.80 52.80 -48.00
C LYS A 189 2.55 52.17 -46.63
N ASP A 190 3.57 52.16 -45.79
CA ASP A 190 3.53 51.57 -44.45
C ASP A 190 2.58 52.30 -43.51
N VAL A 191 1.51 51.64 -43.10
CA VAL A 191 0.77 52.01 -41.89
C VAL A 191 1.26 51.13 -40.74
N LYS A 192 2.17 51.68 -39.92
CA LYS A 192 2.59 51.06 -38.66
C LYS A 192 1.43 51.06 -37.66
N VAL A 193 0.53 50.09 -37.76
CA VAL A 193 -0.45 49.80 -36.70
C VAL A 193 0.33 49.31 -35.47
N LYS A 194 0.50 50.19 -34.49
CA LYS A 194 0.97 49.80 -33.15
C LYS A 194 -0.12 48.98 -32.45
N VAL A 195 -0.15 47.68 -32.70
CA VAL A 195 -0.94 46.74 -31.88
C VAL A 195 -0.31 46.69 -30.49
N GLY A 196 -1.06 47.07 -29.45
CA GLY A 196 -0.59 47.08 -28.08
C GLY A 196 -0.23 45.67 -27.60
N HIS A 197 1.01 45.49 -27.11
CA HIS A 197 1.52 44.21 -26.62
C HIS A 197 1.00 43.88 -25.20
N GLN A 198 -0.31 43.94 -24.96
CA GLN A 198 -0.88 43.79 -23.61
C GLN A 198 -1.58 42.45 -23.35
N ASN A 199 -2.04 41.74 -24.38
CA ASN A 199 -2.81 40.49 -24.26
C ASN A 199 -2.22 39.37 -25.15
N MET A 200 -1.00 38.91 -24.86
CA MET A 200 -0.34 37.81 -25.58
C MET A 200 0.32 36.82 -24.61
N THR A 201 -0.04 35.54 -24.68
CA THR A 201 0.65 34.45 -23.97
C THR A 201 1.65 33.77 -24.90
N LEU A 202 2.90 33.67 -24.46
CA LEU A 202 3.91 32.86 -25.15
C LEU A 202 3.72 31.39 -24.77
N VAL A 203 3.29 30.58 -25.72
CA VAL A 203 3.28 29.12 -25.61
C VAL A 203 4.59 28.61 -26.23
N LYS A 204 5.48 28.04 -25.40
CA LYS A 204 6.66 27.30 -25.86
C LYS A 204 6.45 25.79 -25.75
N GLY A 205 7.29 25.08 -26.48
CA GLY A 205 7.44 23.64 -26.62
C GLY A 205 8.45 23.40 -27.75
N PHE A 206 8.29 22.35 -28.55
CA PHE A 206 9.07 22.21 -29.81
C PHE A 206 8.84 23.39 -30.80
N PHE A 207 7.70 24.08 -30.69
CA PHE A 207 7.42 25.32 -31.41
C PHE A 207 7.20 26.46 -30.41
N HIS A 208 7.57 27.67 -30.80
CA HIS A 208 7.42 28.89 -29.99
C HIS A 208 6.42 29.81 -30.68
N GLN A 209 5.27 30.07 -30.05
CA GLN A 209 4.26 30.96 -30.63
C GLN A 209 3.61 31.84 -29.56
N TRP A 210 3.57 33.15 -29.84
CA TRP A 210 2.74 34.09 -29.11
C TRP A 210 1.29 33.97 -29.61
N LEU A 211 0.36 33.67 -28.70
CA LEU A 211 -1.07 33.60 -28.97
C LEU A 211 -1.80 34.73 -28.25
N PRO A 212 -2.76 35.42 -28.90
CA PRO A 212 -3.53 36.46 -28.25
C PRO A 212 -4.41 35.87 -27.15
N THR A 213 -4.36 36.44 -25.95
CA THR A 213 -5.27 36.05 -24.87
C THR A 213 -6.65 36.65 -25.16
N PRO A 214 -7.75 35.88 -25.14
CA PRO A 214 -9.07 36.42 -25.43
C PRO A 214 -9.42 37.55 -24.43
N ASP A 215 -9.82 38.72 -24.91
CA ASP A 215 -10.06 39.90 -24.05
C ASP A 215 -11.18 39.69 -23.01
N ASN A 216 -12.02 38.67 -23.20
CA ASN A 216 -13.09 38.25 -22.29
C ASN A 216 -12.69 37.04 -21.39
N PHE A 217 -11.42 36.64 -21.32
CA PHE A 217 -10.99 35.53 -20.47
C PHE A 217 -10.96 35.95 -18.99
N LYS A 218 -11.98 35.53 -18.22
CA LYS A 218 -11.91 35.50 -16.75
C LYS A 218 -11.62 34.07 -16.30
N SER A 219 -10.57 33.89 -15.50
CA SER A 219 -10.28 32.64 -14.80
C SER A 219 -11.36 32.29 -13.77
N HIS A 220 -11.62 31.00 -13.60
CA HIS A 220 -12.46 30.43 -12.55
C HIS A 220 -11.70 30.14 -11.24
N LEU A 221 -10.39 30.40 -11.20
CA LEU A 221 -9.51 30.05 -10.10
C LEU A 221 -9.29 31.24 -9.14
N GLU A 222 -9.85 31.18 -7.95
CA GLU A 222 -9.66 32.16 -6.88
C GLU A 222 -9.35 31.41 -5.57
N ILE A 223 -8.46 31.95 -4.72
CA ILE A 223 -8.12 31.32 -3.42
C ILE A 223 -9.36 31.41 -2.53
N PRO A 224 -9.82 30.33 -1.87
CA PRO A 224 -10.98 30.39 -0.99
C PRO A 224 -10.76 31.40 0.14
N GLN A 225 -11.59 32.45 0.21
CA GLN A 225 -11.37 33.58 1.13
C GLN A 225 -11.34 33.14 2.60
N SER A 226 -12.19 32.20 3.01
CA SER A 226 -12.20 31.64 4.37
C SER A 226 -10.87 30.99 4.76
N HIS A 227 -10.19 30.33 3.81
CA HIS A 227 -8.89 29.73 4.01
C HIS A 227 -7.78 30.78 4.05
N LEU A 228 -7.86 31.81 3.20
CA LEU A 228 -6.96 32.96 3.27
C LEU A 228 -7.07 33.66 4.64
N ASP A 229 -8.29 33.87 5.15
CA ASP A 229 -8.55 34.48 6.45
C ASP A 229 -8.04 33.60 7.61
N GLN A 230 -8.16 32.28 7.51
CA GLN A 230 -7.61 31.31 8.48
C GLN A 230 -6.07 31.35 8.54
N LEU A 231 -5.40 31.57 7.41
CA LEU A 231 -3.94 31.72 7.37
C LEU A 231 -3.50 33.13 7.81
N MET A 232 -4.18 34.20 7.37
CA MET A 232 -3.85 35.59 7.73
C MET A 232 -4.10 35.94 9.19
N SER A 233 -4.98 35.22 9.88
CA SER A 233 -5.23 35.39 11.32
C SER A 233 -4.20 34.68 12.21
N SER A 234 -3.30 33.88 11.63
CA SER A 234 -2.23 33.18 12.33
C SER A 234 -0.98 34.05 12.52
N SER A 235 -0.30 33.85 13.65
CA SER A 235 1.02 34.45 13.92
C SER A 235 2.21 33.59 13.46
N ASN A 236 1.96 32.41 12.89
CA ASN A 236 2.99 31.47 12.48
C ASN A 236 3.64 31.91 11.14
N PRO A 237 4.99 32.01 11.05
CA PRO A 237 5.66 32.42 9.82
C PRO A 237 5.43 31.46 8.64
N HIS A 238 5.21 30.17 8.90
CA HIS A 238 4.90 29.19 7.84
C HIS A 238 3.51 29.41 7.24
N ASP A 239 2.54 29.95 7.98
CA ASP A 239 1.22 30.31 7.43
C ASP A 239 1.34 31.50 6.46
N THR A 240 2.24 32.46 6.73
CA THR A 240 2.56 33.54 5.78
C THR A 240 3.26 33.02 4.52
N GLN A 241 4.25 32.11 4.67
CA GLN A 241 4.93 31.49 3.53
C GLN A 241 3.96 30.70 2.64
N LEU A 242 3.02 29.97 3.24
CA LEU A 242 2.01 29.20 2.52
C LEU A 242 1.10 30.10 1.67
N ILE A 243 0.73 31.30 2.15
CA ILE A 243 -0.03 32.28 1.36
C ILE A 243 0.74 32.74 0.10
N GLU A 244 2.07 32.82 0.15
CA GLU A 244 2.90 33.16 -1.02
C GLU A 244 3.00 31.99 -2.00
N MET A 245 3.19 30.77 -1.50
CA MET A 245 3.17 29.53 -2.30
C MET A 245 1.82 29.31 -3.01
N GLU A 246 0.72 29.56 -2.31
CA GLU A 246 -0.66 29.44 -2.83
C GLU A 246 -0.92 30.44 -3.98
N LYS A 247 -0.46 31.69 -3.85
CA LYS A 247 -0.56 32.69 -4.93
C LYS A 247 0.21 32.25 -6.18
N LEU A 248 1.42 31.71 -6.01
CA LEU A 248 2.24 31.18 -7.10
C LEU A 248 1.60 29.94 -7.76
N ALA A 249 1.04 29.02 -6.96
CA ALA A 249 0.32 27.87 -7.46
C ALA A 249 -0.90 28.28 -8.31
N VAL A 250 -1.70 29.24 -7.83
CA VAL A 250 -2.85 29.78 -8.59
C VAL A 250 -2.41 30.52 -9.85
N GLU A 251 -1.33 31.30 -9.82
CA GLU A 251 -0.81 31.96 -11.04
C GLU A 251 -0.36 30.95 -12.10
N ASN A 252 0.31 29.87 -11.69
CA ASN A 252 0.74 28.81 -12.60
C ASN A 252 -0.46 28.03 -13.16
N LEU A 253 -1.45 27.71 -12.33
CA LEU A 253 -2.64 27.00 -12.79
C LEU A 253 -3.52 27.85 -13.72
N LYS A 254 -3.55 29.18 -13.54
CA LYS A 254 -4.22 30.13 -14.47
C LYS A 254 -3.62 30.14 -15.87
N LYS A 255 -2.30 29.97 -15.99
CA LYS A 255 -1.64 29.80 -17.30
C LYS A 255 -2.13 28.52 -17.97
N VAL A 256 -2.24 27.42 -17.23
CA VAL A 256 -2.72 26.11 -17.71
C VAL A 256 -4.20 26.11 -18.09
N GLU A 257 -5.06 26.78 -17.32
CA GLU A 257 -6.48 26.98 -17.61
C GLU A 257 -6.66 27.69 -18.96
N LEU A 258 -5.94 28.80 -19.17
CA LEU A 258 -5.93 29.56 -20.42
C LEU A 258 -5.43 28.73 -21.61
N ILE A 259 -4.33 27.98 -21.45
CA ILE A 259 -3.82 27.08 -22.50
C ILE A 259 -4.85 25.99 -22.84
N SER A 260 -5.54 25.46 -21.83
CA SER A 260 -6.59 24.45 -22.02
C SER A 260 -7.80 25.01 -22.78
N ALA A 261 -8.22 26.24 -22.47
CA ALA A 261 -9.29 26.93 -23.22
C ALA A 261 -8.89 27.23 -24.67
N LEU A 262 -7.62 27.57 -24.94
CA LEU A 262 -7.09 27.71 -26.31
C LEU A 262 -7.03 26.36 -27.05
N ALA A 263 -6.74 25.26 -26.35
CA ALA A 263 -6.74 23.89 -26.90
C ALA A 263 -8.15 23.46 -27.34
N GLN A 264 -9.15 23.62 -26.46
CA GLN A 264 -10.57 23.34 -26.75
C GLN A 264 -11.06 24.12 -27.99
N ARG A 265 -10.63 25.38 -28.13
CA ARG A 265 -10.96 26.25 -29.28
C ARG A 265 -10.19 25.93 -30.56
N LYS A 266 -9.29 24.93 -30.55
CA LYS A 266 -8.39 24.57 -31.67
C LYS A 266 -7.52 25.75 -32.13
N GLN A 267 -7.13 26.61 -31.20
CA GLN A 267 -6.28 27.79 -31.44
C GLN A 267 -4.79 27.53 -31.17
N LEU A 268 -4.44 26.31 -30.76
CA LEU A 268 -3.06 25.85 -30.59
C LEU A 268 -2.51 25.22 -31.89
N PRO A 269 -1.17 25.20 -32.09
CA PRO A 269 -0.54 24.58 -33.26
C PRO A 269 -0.85 23.08 -33.43
N LEU A 270 -0.85 22.61 -34.67
CA LEU A 270 -0.87 21.18 -34.98
C LEU A 270 0.39 20.51 -34.40
N GLY A 271 0.21 19.44 -33.62
CA GLY A 271 1.31 18.78 -32.90
C GLY A 271 1.71 19.47 -31.58
N PHE A 272 0.89 20.40 -31.05
CA PHE A 272 1.06 20.86 -29.69
C PHE A 272 0.69 19.77 -28.67
N GLU A 273 1.60 19.50 -27.73
CA GLU A 273 1.42 18.52 -26.66
C GLU A 273 1.45 19.22 -25.29
N LEU A 274 0.36 19.09 -24.54
CA LEU A 274 0.14 19.79 -23.27
C LEU A 274 1.26 19.55 -22.25
N CYS A 275 1.77 18.31 -22.17
CA CYS A 275 2.84 17.95 -21.23
C CYS A 275 4.17 18.70 -21.47
N MET A 276 4.39 19.20 -22.69
CA MET A 276 5.63 19.89 -23.10
C MET A 276 5.55 21.41 -22.93
N CYS A 277 4.46 21.95 -22.39
CA CYS A 277 4.26 23.39 -22.28
C CYS A 277 4.96 24.00 -21.05
N ASP A 278 5.58 25.17 -21.20
CA ASP A 278 6.21 25.94 -20.11
C ASP A 278 5.39 25.97 -18.82
N ALA A 279 4.10 26.32 -18.88
CA ALA A 279 3.26 26.41 -17.68
C ALA A 279 3.07 25.08 -16.93
N ILE A 280 3.18 23.95 -17.65
CA ILE A 280 3.19 22.60 -17.06
C ILE A 280 4.58 22.26 -16.55
N GLN A 281 5.65 22.68 -17.22
CA GLN A 281 7.02 22.54 -16.72
C GLN A 281 7.23 23.34 -15.42
N ASP A 282 6.72 24.57 -15.34
CA ASP A 282 6.75 25.41 -14.13
C ASP A 282 6.09 24.70 -12.95
N ILE A 283 4.91 24.09 -13.15
CA ILE A 283 4.26 23.24 -12.15
C ILE A 283 5.15 22.04 -11.78
N LEU A 284 5.57 21.25 -12.78
CA LEU A 284 6.30 19.99 -12.56
C LEU A 284 7.75 20.16 -12.06
N ASN A 285 8.30 21.38 -12.12
CA ASN A 285 9.58 21.76 -11.54
C ASN A 285 9.48 22.26 -10.09
N SER A 286 8.26 22.47 -9.56
CA SER A 286 8.02 22.95 -8.20
C SER A 286 7.27 21.89 -7.36
N PRO A 287 7.95 20.81 -6.94
CA PRO A 287 7.31 19.68 -6.27
C PRO A 287 6.66 20.04 -4.93
N ASP A 288 7.22 21.02 -4.24
CA ASP A 288 6.71 21.51 -2.94
C ASP A 288 5.30 22.10 -3.08
N LEU A 289 4.93 22.59 -4.26
CA LEU A 289 3.59 23.12 -4.57
C LEU A 289 2.57 22.02 -4.93
N PHE A 290 2.98 20.75 -5.13
CA PHE A 290 2.11 19.72 -5.72
C PHE A 290 0.80 19.48 -4.95
N HIS A 291 0.83 19.62 -3.62
CA HIS A 291 -0.33 19.43 -2.76
C HIS A 291 -1.36 20.56 -2.89
N LEU A 292 -0.92 21.79 -3.16
CA LEU A 292 -1.78 22.98 -3.27
C LEU A 292 -2.74 22.88 -4.47
N TYR A 293 -2.29 22.28 -5.58
CA TYR A 293 -3.13 22.13 -6.78
C TYR A 293 -4.36 21.26 -6.55
N MET A 294 -4.38 20.35 -5.55
CA MET A 294 -5.52 19.48 -5.22
C MET A 294 -6.82 20.27 -5.08
N LYS A 295 -6.75 21.39 -4.33
CA LYS A 295 -7.84 22.34 -4.04
C LYS A 295 -8.53 22.89 -5.29
N TYR A 296 -7.81 22.97 -6.41
CA TYR A 296 -8.23 23.63 -7.64
C TYR A 296 -8.67 22.66 -8.75
N LEU A 297 -8.33 21.37 -8.65
CA LEU A 297 -8.73 20.38 -9.65
C LEU A 297 -10.26 20.26 -9.82
N PRO A 298 -11.11 20.27 -8.76
CA PRO A 298 -12.55 20.21 -8.93
C PRO A 298 -13.13 21.42 -9.69
N ALA A 299 -12.52 22.60 -9.55
CA ALA A 299 -12.94 23.81 -10.29
C ALA A 299 -12.58 23.72 -11.79
N LEU A 300 -11.44 23.12 -12.12
CA LEU A 300 -11.07 22.82 -13.52
C LEU A 300 -11.94 21.70 -14.10
N GLU A 301 -12.17 20.62 -13.36
CA GLU A 301 -13.04 19.50 -13.78
C GLU A 301 -14.49 20.00 -14.02
N ALA A 302 -15.01 20.92 -13.19
CA ALA A 302 -16.31 21.59 -13.39
C ALA A 302 -16.34 22.57 -14.58
N ALA A 303 -15.19 23.07 -15.05
CA ALA A 303 -15.04 23.88 -16.26
C ALA A 303 -14.76 23.04 -17.53
N GLU A 304 -15.03 21.72 -17.48
CA GLU A 304 -14.73 20.73 -18.53
C GLU A 304 -13.22 20.59 -18.87
N ILE A 305 -12.33 21.05 -17.98
CA ILE A 305 -10.87 20.94 -18.10
C ILE A 305 -10.38 19.76 -17.26
N SER A 306 -10.43 18.54 -17.83
CA SER A 306 -9.86 17.34 -17.21
C SER A 306 -8.32 17.32 -17.29
N LEU A 307 -7.67 18.25 -16.57
CA LEU A 307 -6.23 18.49 -16.63
C LEU A 307 -5.40 17.22 -16.43
N VAL A 308 -5.76 16.40 -15.43
CA VAL A 308 -5.03 15.17 -15.08
C VAL A 308 -5.01 14.16 -16.24
N THR A 309 -6.15 13.90 -16.88
CA THR A 309 -6.25 12.91 -17.96
C THR A 309 -5.66 13.46 -19.26
N ASN A 310 -5.84 14.74 -19.56
CA ASN A 310 -5.24 15.42 -20.71
C ASN A 310 -3.70 15.45 -20.62
N LEU A 311 -3.15 15.66 -19.42
CA LEU A 311 -1.72 15.69 -19.16
C LEU A 311 -1.08 14.29 -19.26
N GLN A 312 -1.72 13.28 -18.67
CA GLN A 312 -1.28 11.88 -18.77
C GLN A 312 -1.33 11.38 -20.22
N SER A 313 -2.41 11.64 -20.95
CA SER A 313 -2.57 11.16 -22.33
C SER A 313 -1.61 11.86 -23.29
N SER A 314 -1.44 13.18 -23.18
CA SER A 314 -0.41 13.93 -23.92
C SER A 314 1.00 13.38 -23.67
N PHE A 315 1.35 13.07 -22.42
CA PHE A 315 2.65 12.47 -22.10
C PHE A 315 2.83 11.08 -22.72
N VAL A 316 1.77 10.25 -22.75
CA VAL A 316 1.80 8.94 -23.41
C VAL A 316 1.92 9.08 -24.93
N SER A 317 1.27 10.07 -25.56
CA SER A 317 1.44 10.38 -26.99
C SER A 317 2.89 10.77 -27.31
N VAL A 318 3.50 11.66 -26.52
CA VAL A 318 4.92 12.05 -26.67
C VAL A 318 5.84 10.82 -26.56
N LEU A 319 5.64 9.94 -25.57
CA LEU A 319 6.45 8.71 -25.46
C LEU A 319 6.26 7.73 -26.63
N GLN A 320 5.12 7.74 -27.32
CA GLN A 320 4.89 6.91 -28.52
C GLN A 320 5.52 7.48 -29.79
N LEU A 321 5.75 8.80 -29.84
CA LEU A 321 6.36 9.49 -30.98
C LEU A 321 7.90 9.52 -30.93
N LEU A 322 8.51 9.24 -29.77
CA LEU A 322 9.97 9.27 -29.59
C LEU A 322 10.63 7.95 -29.96
N GLU A 323 11.66 8.00 -30.82
CA GLU A 323 12.52 6.85 -31.10
C GLU A 323 13.41 6.52 -29.89
N SER A 324 13.06 5.42 -29.22
CA SER A 324 13.73 4.91 -28.02
C SER A 324 15.21 4.57 -28.22
N SER A 325 15.62 4.27 -29.46
CA SER A 325 16.99 3.92 -29.85
C SER A 325 18.01 5.06 -29.74
N SER A 326 17.57 6.30 -29.51
CA SER A 326 18.45 7.46 -29.44
C SER A 326 18.98 7.72 -28.02
N THR A 327 20.30 7.79 -27.86
CA THR A 327 20.95 8.32 -26.64
C THR A 327 20.96 9.85 -26.68
N SER A 328 19.78 10.46 -26.83
CA SER A 328 19.60 11.90 -26.99
C SER A 328 19.13 12.57 -25.70
N ASP A 329 19.47 13.84 -25.51
CA ASP A 329 19.01 14.62 -24.34
C ASP A 329 17.48 14.68 -24.25
N ILE A 330 16.78 14.56 -25.38
CA ILE A 330 15.32 14.51 -25.48
C ILE A 330 14.75 13.29 -24.74
N VAL A 331 15.41 12.13 -24.83
CA VAL A 331 15.01 10.90 -24.12
C VAL A 331 15.22 11.04 -22.61
N ASN A 332 16.29 11.71 -22.19
CA ASN A 332 16.53 12.05 -20.79
C ASN A 332 15.49 13.06 -20.27
N GLN A 333 15.17 14.10 -21.04
CA GLN A 333 14.15 15.10 -20.69
C GLN A 333 12.76 14.47 -20.57
N ALA A 334 12.34 13.64 -21.53
CA ALA A 334 11.04 12.98 -21.52
C ALA A 334 10.89 11.99 -20.33
N THR A 335 11.94 11.25 -20.00
CA THR A 335 11.91 10.30 -18.86
C THR A 335 11.90 11.03 -17.51
N GLN A 336 12.67 12.11 -17.36
CA GLN A 336 12.62 12.97 -16.17
C GLN A 336 11.28 13.71 -16.04
N LEU A 337 10.69 14.18 -17.15
CA LEU A 337 9.35 14.74 -17.19
C LEU A 337 8.30 13.74 -16.69
N GLY A 338 8.38 12.48 -17.14
CA GLY A 338 7.51 11.41 -16.67
C GLY A 338 7.67 11.08 -15.18
N LEU A 339 8.91 11.14 -14.66
CA LEU A 339 9.17 10.95 -13.23
C LEU A 339 8.64 12.12 -12.38
N LYS A 340 8.65 13.35 -12.91
CA LYS A 340 8.01 14.52 -12.27
C LYS A 340 6.47 14.44 -12.34
N LEU A 341 5.92 14.11 -13.51
CA LEU A 341 4.48 13.93 -13.70
C LEU A 341 3.91 12.85 -12.77
N SER A 342 4.56 11.69 -12.70
CA SER A 342 4.19 10.64 -11.73
C SER A 342 4.45 11.02 -10.26
N HIS A 343 5.19 12.09 -9.97
CA HIS A 343 5.24 12.65 -8.61
C HIS A 343 4.00 13.50 -8.33
N PHE A 344 3.69 14.43 -9.23
CA PHE A 344 2.51 15.28 -9.14
C PHE A 344 1.24 14.45 -8.99
N LEU A 345 1.01 13.50 -9.90
CA LEU A 345 -0.15 12.59 -9.90
C LEU A 345 -0.26 11.79 -8.59
N LEU A 346 0.87 11.36 -8.02
CA LEU A 346 0.90 10.66 -6.74
C LEU A 346 0.52 11.56 -5.57
N THR A 347 1.06 12.79 -5.52
CA THR A 347 0.80 13.76 -4.45
C THR A 347 -0.66 14.24 -4.44
N ILE A 348 -1.31 14.30 -5.61
CA ILE A 348 -2.75 14.62 -5.72
C ILE A 348 -3.68 13.40 -5.58
N ASN A 349 -3.16 12.25 -5.11
CA ASN A 349 -3.89 10.98 -4.93
C ASN A 349 -4.50 10.37 -6.22
N LYS A 350 -4.07 10.77 -7.42
CA LYS A 350 -4.54 10.21 -8.72
C LYS A 350 -3.68 8.99 -9.12
N PHE A 351 -3.83 7.91 -8.35
CA PHE A 351 -2.95 6.73 -8.39
C PHE A 351 -2.98 5.95 -9.72
N SER A 352 -4.13 5.87 -10.39
CA SER A 352 -4.30 5.11 -11.65
C SER A 352 -3.49 5.74 -12.79
N GLU A 353 -3.53 7.06 -12.89
CA GLU A 353 -2.80 7.85 -13.85
C GLU A 353 -1.30 7.82 -13.55
N ALA A 354 -0.91 7.89 -12.27
CA ALA A 354 0.48 7.71 -11.85
C ALA A 354 1.04 6.32 -12.22
N GLU A 355 0.28 5.24 -11.98
CA GLU A 355 0.63 3.87 -12.38
C GLU A 355 0.82 3.78 -13.89
N SER A 356 -0.16 4.28 -14.67
CA SER A 356 -0.12 4.27 -16.13
C SER A 356 1.07 5.05 -16.69
N THR A 357 1.38 6.23 -16.15
CA THR A 357 2.57 7.02 -16.50
C THR A 357 3.85 6.24 -16.23
N LEU A 358 3.98 5.62 -15.06
CA LEU A 358 5.18 4.84 -14.69
C LEU A 358 5.36 3.59 -15.55
N VAL A 359 4.28 2.84 -15.83
CA VAL A 359 4.31 1.67 -16.74
C VAL A 359 4.71 2.07 -18.15
N SER A 360 4.25 3.22 -18.67
CA SER A 360 4.67 3.74 -19.97
C SER A 360 6.17 4.09 -20.01
N ILE A 361 6.69 4.78 -18.98
CA ILE A 361 8.14 5.08 -18.84
C ILE A 361 8.96 3.79 -18.79
N ILE A 362 8.53 2.81 -17.99
CA ILE A 362 9.20 1.51 -17.85
C ILE A 362 9.23 0.77 -19.19
N ASN A 363 8.14 0.76 -19.96
CA ASN A 363 8.07 0.07 -21.25
C ASN A 363 8.84 0.78 -22.38
N PHE A 364 8.98 2.10 -22.30
CA PHE A 364 9.89 2.89 -23.15
C PHE A 364 11.36 2.58 -22.79
N LEU A 365 11.73 2.65 -21.51
CA LEU A 365 13.09 2.34 -21.01
C LEU A 365 13.49 0.86 -21.16
N LYS A 366 12.54 -0.08 -21.29
CA LYS A 366 12.84 -1.51 -21.58
C LYS A 366 13.52 -1.74 -22.92
N GLN A 367 13.41 -0.80 -23.86
CA GLN A 367 14.02 -0.89 -25.19
C GLN A 367 15.51 -0.52 -25.17
N ASN A 368 16.02 -0.05 -24.02
CA ASN A 368 17.36 0.49 -23.84
C ASN A 368 18.28 -0.35 -22.93
N THR A 369 19.58 -0.32 -23.26
CA THR A 369 20.65 -1.11 -22.62
C THR A 369 21.72 -0.31 -21.88
N ASN A 370 21.64 1.03 -21.88
CA ASN A 370 22.58 1.87 -21.11
C ASN A 370 22.27 1.83 -19.60
N LEU A 371 23.32 1.96 -18.77
CA LEU A 371 23.26 1.93 -17.31
C LEU A 371 22.37 3.05 -16.74
N ASP A 372 22.44 4.26 -17.29
CA ASP A 372 21.64 5.41 -16.83
C ASP A 372 20.13 5.15 -17.02
N PHE A 373 19.76 4.48 -18.12
CA PHE A 373 18.39 4.05 -18.39
C PHE A 373 17.97 2.89 -17.47
N TRP A 374 18.90 2.05 -17.01
CA TRP A 374 18.60 1.00 -16.02
C TRP A 374 18.38 1.59 -14.62
N ILE A 375 19.18 2.59 -14.22
CA ILE A 375 19.01 3.34 -12.98
C ILE A 375 17.67 4.10 -12.98
N THR A 376 17.36 4.81 -14.07
CA THR A 376 16.07 5.52 -14.24
C THR A 376 14.90 4.54 -14.21
N ARG A 377 15.06 3.34 -14.81
CA ARG A 377 14.07 2.26 -14.79
C ARG A 377 13.91 1.65 -13.39
N TYR A 378 14.98 1.50 -12.61
CA TYR A 378 14.91 1.10 -11.19
C TYR A 378 14.13 2.12 -10.36
N GLN A 379 14.43 3.42 -10.51
CA GLN A 379 13.68 4.50 -9.85
C GLN A 379 12.19 4.46 -10.20
N ALA A 380 11.85 4.25 -11.47
CA ALA A 380 10.46 4.10 -11.92
C ALA A 380 9.77 2.86 -11.29
N TYR A 381 10.47 1.72 -11.13
CA TYR A 381 9.92 0.54 -10.46
C TYR A 381 9.72 0.74 -8.95
N VAL A 382 10.67 1.37 -8.25
CA VAL A 382 10.53 1.69 -6.82
C VAL A 382 9.35 2.65 -6.61
N LYS A 383 9.18 3.63 -7.51
CA LYS A 383 8.04 4.56 -7.47
C LYS A 383 6.71 3.91 -7.82
N LEU A 384 6.70 2.95 -8.75
CA LEU A 384 5.52 2.14 -9.07
C LEU A 384 5.09 1.31 -7.85
N MET A 385 6.05 0.72 -7.13
CA MET A 385 5.78 0.01 -5.87
C MET A 385 5.16 0.94 -4.81
N LEU A 386 5.65 2.19 -4.66
CA LEU A 386 5.04 3.21 -3.80
C LEU A 386 3.60 3.55 -4.23
N THR A 387 3.34 3.75 -5.52
CA THR A 387 1.99 4.02 -6.05
C THR A 387 1.03 2.86 -5.80
N CYS A 388 1.46 1.62 -6.01
CA CYS A 388 0.65 0.44 -5.75
C CYS A 388 0.45 0.19 -4.25
N ASN A 389 1.43 0.50 -3.39
CA ASN A 389 1.29 0.46 -1.93
C ASN A 389 0.22 1.43 -1.43
N LEU A 390 0.32 2.71 -1.81
CA LEU A 390 -0.62 3.76 -1.34
C LEU A 390 -2.05 3.57 -1.86
N SER A 391 -2.23 2.82 -2.95
CA SER A 391 -3.55 2.41 -3.47
C SER A 391 -3.95 0.97 -3.09
N TYR A 392 -3.24 0.33 -2.15
CA TYR A 392 -3.48 -1.05 -1.66
C TYR A 392 -3.50 -2.14 -2.74
N GLN A 393 -2.93 -1.88 -3.92
CA GLN A 393 -2.79 -2.83 -5.03
C GLN A 393 -1.56 -3.73 -4.80
N LEU A 394 -1.53 -4.44 -3.67
CA LEU A 394 -0.34 -5.12 -3.14
C LEU A 394 0.25 -6.15 -4.13
N ASP A 395 -0.56 -6.86 -4.90
CA ASP A 395 -0.08 -7.82 -5.91
C ASP A 395 0.71 -7.13 -7.03
N LYS A 396 0.34 -5.90 -7.41
CA LYS A 396 1.12 -5.06 -8.35
C LYS A 396 2.38 -4.53 -7.69
N ALA A 397 2.32 -4.14 -6.41
CA ALA A 397 3.50 -3.74 -5.65
C ALA A 397 4.51 -4.90 -5.56
N GLN A 398 4.06 -6.13 -5.37
CA GLN A 398 4.90 -7.33 -5.37
C GLN A 398 5.51 -7.61 -6.75
N GLY A 399 4.75 -7.40 -7.83
CA GLY A 399 5.28 -7.44 -9.20
C GLY A 399 6.38 -6.40 -9.43
N ALA A 400 6.14 -5.14 -9.03
CA ALA A 400 7.11 -4.05 -9.13
C ALA A 400 8.37 -4.31 -8.26
N TYR A 401 8.21 -4.92 -7.08
CA TYR A 401 9.32 -5.38 -6.24
C TYR A 401 10.21 -6.41 -6.96
N PHE A 402 9.64 -7.44 -7.59
CA PHE A 402 10.43 -8.44 -8.31
C PHE A 402 11.19 -7.84 -9.49
N ASP A 403 10.55 -6.98 -10.28
CA ASP A 403 11.19 -6.24 -11.38
C ASP A 403 12.30 -5.29 -10.85
N ALA A 404 12.08 -4.59 -9.73
CA ALA A 404 13.07 -3.73 -9.09
C ALA A 404 14.30 -4.50 -8.60
N VAL A 405 14.11 -5.65 -7.94
CA VAL A 405 15.21 -6.50 -7.46
C VAL A 405 15.98 -7.12 -8.63
N GLN A 406 15.30 -7.52 -9.71
CA GLN A 406 15.98 -7.94 -10.94
C GLN A 406 16.79 -6.79 -11.55
N MET A 407 16.27 -5.56 -11.50
CA MET A 407 16.97 -4.37 -12.02
C MET A 407 18.20 -4.00 -11.18
N GLN A 408 18.09 -4.05 -9.85
CA GLN A 408 19.23 -3.90 -8.94
C GLN A 408 20.34 -4.90 -9.28
N TYR A 409 20.01 -6.20 -9.41
CA TYR A 409 21.01 -7.21 -9.77
C TYR A 409 21.68 -6.94 -11.12
N GLN A 410 20.93 -6.44 -12.12
CA GLN A 410 21.50 -6.05 -13.42
C GLN A 410 22.45 -4.85 -13.30
N ILE A 411 22.08 -3.83 -12.52
CA ILE A 411 22.92 -2.66 -12.22
C ILE A 411 24.19 -3.08 -11.47
N ASP A 412 24.07 -3.86 -10.40
CA ASP A 412 25.19 -4.35 -9.58
C ASP A 412 26.19 -5.17 -10.41
N MET A 413 25.72 -6.00 -11.35
CA MET A 413 26.60 -6.75 -12.25
C MET A 413 27.27 -5.87 -13.31
N MET A 414 26.58 -4.85 -13.83
CA MET A 414 27.12 -3.93 -14.84
C MET A 414 28.09 -2.90 -14.25
N SER A 415 27.89 -2.49 -12.99
CA SER A 415 28.73 -1.54 -12.25
C SER A 415 29.91 -2.19 -11.53
N PHE A 416 30.12 -3.50 -11.67
CA PHE A 416 31.11 -4.29 -10.92
C PHE A 416 30.95 -4.13 -9.39
N SER A 417 29.71 -4.17 -8.91
CA SER A 417 29.31 -3.98 -7.51
C SER A 417 29.66 -2.62 -6.90
N GLN A 418 29.86 -1.59 -7.74
CA GLN A 418 29.89 -0.20 -7.25
C GLN A 418 28.48 0.23 -6.83
N LYS A 419 28.38 1.00 -5.75
CA LYS A 419 27.11 1.52 -5.23
C LYS A 419 26.65 2.73 -6.04
N VAL A 420 26.03 2.49 -7.18
CA VAL A 420 25.47 3.53 -8.06
C VAL A 420 24.02 3.90 -7.72
N ILE A 421 23.34 3.09 -6.89
CA ILE A 421 21.95 3.31 -6.46
C ILE A 421 21.78 3.22 -4.94
N TYR A 422 20.82 3.97 -4.40
CA TYR A 422 20.38 3.86 -3.02
C TYR A 422 19.16 2.94 -2.92
N GLU A 423 19.29 1.89 -2.11
CA GLU A 423 18.25 0.86 -1.95
C GLU A 423 17.23 1.22 -0.85
N GLY A 424 17.44 2.31 -0.11
CA GLY A 424 16.67 2.65 1.09
C GLY A 424 15.17 2.75 0.89
N SER A 425 14.75 3.47 -0.16
CA SER A 425 13.34 3.70 -0.50
C SER A 425 12.66 2.42 -1.02
N MET A 426 13.39 1.58 -1.80
CA MET A 426 12.91 0.24 -2.18
C MET A 426 12.64 -0.63 -0.94
N HIS A 427 13.54 -0.58 0.05
CA HIS A 427 13.37 -1.32 1.30
C HIS A 427 12.25 -0.76 2.19
N ALA A 428 11.97 0.55 2.15
CA ALA A 428 10.81 1.14 2.82
C ALA A 428 9.51 0.58 2.22
N GLU A 429 9.36 0.65 0.89
CA GLU A 429 8.15 0.15 0.24
C GLU A 429 7.98 -1.37 0.34
N THR A 430 9.08 -2.14 0.32
CA THR A 430 9.06 -3.58 0.61
C THR A 430 8.58 -3.84 2.05
N SER A 431 9.02 -3.02 3.01
CA SER A 431 8.62 -3.13 4.42
C SER A 431 7.15 -2.82 4.63
N HIS A 432 6.63 -1.77 3.98
CA HIS A 432 5.23 -1.37 4.05
C HIS A 432 4.31 -2.42 3.41
N MET A 433 4.61 -2.86 2.18
CA MET A 433 3.87 -3.93 1.49
C MET A 433 3.76 -5.20 2.34
N LEU A 434 4.87 -5.62 2.98
CA LEU A 434 4.88 -6.79 3.84
C LEU A 434 4.15 -6.58 5.17
N LEU A 435 4.03 -5.35 5.67
CA LEU A 435 3.22 -5.08 6.86
C LEU A 435 1.72 -5.17 6.55
N GLU A 436 1.30 -4.68 5.39
CA GLU A 436 -0.11 -4.75 4.95
C GLU A 436 -0.55 -6.18 4.62
N TYR A 437 0.34 -7.02 4.08
CA TYR A 437 0.17 -8.49 4.04
C TYR A 437 0.29 -9.18 5.44
N GLY A 438 0.48 -8.43 6.53
CA GLY A 438 0.57 -8.94 7.90
C GLY A 438 1.91 -9.58 8.30
N SER A 439 2.92 -9.61 7.42
CA SER A 439 4.23 -10.25 7.64
C SER A 439 5.19 -9.41 8.51
N ILE A 440 4.80 -9.13 9.76
CA ILE A 440 5.49 -8.24 10.72
C ILE A 440 7.01 -8.48 10.82
N VAL A 441 7.44 -9.72 11.03
CA VAL A 441 8.88 -10.02 11.24
C VAL A 441 9.71 -9.69 9.99
N SER A 442 9.18 -10.00 8.81
CA SER A 442 9.78 -9.67 7.53
C SER A 442 9.80 -8.16 7.31
N SER A 443 8.69 -7.47 7.58
CA SER A 443 8.57 -6.01 7.51
C SER A 443 9.65 -5.33 8.37
N LEU A 444 9.73 -5.63 9.66
CA LEU A 444 10.76 -5.10 10.56
C LEU A 444 12.19 -5.36 10.05
N GLY A 445 12.42 -6.51 9.41
CA GLY A 445 13.68 -6.84 8.75
C GLY A 445 14.03 -5.93 7.56
N TRP A 446 13.04 -5.46 6.80
CA TRP A 446 13.21 -4.51 5.70
C TRP A 446 13.25 -3.05 6.15
N ALA A 447 12.44 -2.62 7.13
CA ALA A 447 12.58 -1.31 7.77
C ALA A 447 14.02 -1.06 8.28
N ARG A 448 14.61 -2.07 8.93
CA ARG A 448 16.02 -2.05 9.38
C ARG A 448 17.05 -2.05 8.26
N LYS A 449 16.71 -2.47 7.04
CA LYS A 449 17.57 -2.33 5.85
C LYS A 449 17.41 -0.96 5.22
N SER A 450 16.18 -0.43 5.18
CA SER A 450 15.83 0.90 4.69
C SER A 450 16.62 1.98 5.42
N LEU A 451 16.44 2.11 6.74
CA LEU A 451 17.09 3.12 7.59
C LEU A 451 18.64 3.15 7.50
N ARG A 452 19.28 2.09 7.00
CA ARG A 452 20.75 1.97 6.84
C ARG A 452 21.24 2.06 5.39
N LYS A 453 20.32 2.21 4.42
CA LYS A 453 20.60 2.31 2.98
C LYS A 453 19.89 3.49 2.28
N THR A 454 19.11 4.27 3.02
CA THR A 454 18.55 5.56 2.55
C THR A 454 19.67 6.60 2.40
N ASP A 455 19.57 7.43 1.36
CA ASP A 455 20.51 8.52 1.11
C ASP A 455 20.44 9.55 2.25
N PRO A 456 21.53 9.87 2.96
CA PRO A 456 21.53 10.95 3.97
C PRO A 456 21.24 12.35 3.39
N ASN A 457 21.25 12.51 2.06
CA ASN A 457 20.99 13.77 1.35
C ASN A 457 19.56 13.88 0.78
N ASP A 458 18.68 12.90 0.99
CA ASP A 458 17.27 12.93 0.57
C ASP A 458 16.34 12.97 1.80
N PRO A 459 15.91 14.17 2.25
CA PRO A 459 15.01 14.31 3.40
C PRO A 459 13.65 13.62 3.22
N ALA A 460 13.15 13.51 1.99
CA ALA A 460 11.85 12.89 1.72
C ALA A 460 11.93 11.36 1.86
N SER A 461 12.96 10.73 1.28
CA SER A 461 13.21 9.30 1.52
C SER A 461 13.54 9.03 2.98
N ILE A 462 14.22 9.92 3.71
CA ILE A 462 14.47 9.78 5.16
C ILE A 462 13.15 9.77 5.94
N VAL A 463 12.27 10.76 5.75
CA VAL A 463 10.95 10.81 6.40
C VAL A 463 10.14 9.54 6.08
N ARG A 464 10.02 9.16 4.81
CA ARG A 464 9.29 7.93 4.42
C ARG A 464 9.89 6.67 5.05
N SER A 465 11.22 6.56 5.12
CA SER A 465 11.91 5.42 5.75
C SER A 465 11.64 5.35 7.26
N LEU A 466 11.55 6.50 7.93
CA LEU A 466 11.24 6.60 9.36
C LEU A 466 9.77 6.26 9.65
N CYS A 467 8.82 6.81 8.88
CA CYS A 467 7.39 6.54 9.02
C CYS A 467 7.09 5.03 8.91
N VAL A 468 7.55 4.37 7.84
CA VAL A 468 7.36 2.90 7.69
C VAL A 468 8.07 2.10 8.79
N ALA A 469 9.18 2.62 9.33
CA ALA A 469 9.83 1.98 10.46
C ALA A 469 8.98 2.09 11.75
N ILE A 470 8.32 3.22 12.02
CA ILE A 470 7.44 3.36 13.19
C ILE A 470 6.39 2.25 13.18
N ASP A 471 5.66 2.07 12.07
CA ASP A 471 4.61 1.05 11.95
C ASP A 471 5.15 -0.38 12.17
N ALA A 472 6.28 -0.70 11.53
CA ALA A 472 6.90 -2.02 11.64
C ALA A 472 7.45 -2.33 13.05
N TYR A 473 7.95 -1.31 13.77
CA TYR A 473 8.38 -1.46 15.17
C TYR A 473 7.18 -1.50 16.14
N CYS A 474 6.11 -0.75 15.88
CA CYS A 474 4.83 -0.80 16.60
C CYS A 474 4.20 -2.20 16.54
N ALA A 475 4.00 -2.73 15.33
CA ALA A 475 3.38 -4.04 15.13
C ALA A 475 4.17 -5.17 15.79
N HIS A 476 5.51 -5.07 15.79
CA HIS A 476 6.43 -5.99 16.48
C HIS A 476 6.66 -5.64 17.97
N TRP A 477 5.75 -4.90 18.62
CA TRP A 477 5.76 -4.67 20.08
C TRP A 477 6.98 -3.89 20.63
N MET A 478 7.79 -3.27 19.76
CA MET A 478 9.04 -2.59 20.15
C MET A 478 8.81 -1.12 20.53
N VAL A 479 7.83 -0.87 21.41
CA VAL A 479 7.24 0.45 21.71
C VAL A 479 8.28 1.54 21.98
N LYS A 480 9.25 1.35 22.89
CA LYS A 480 10.27 2.37 23.19
C LYS A 480 11.15 2.75 21.99
N ARG A 481 11.28 1.90 20.96
CA ARG A 481 12.00 2.26 19.72
C ARG A 481 11.11 3.00 18.73
N ALA A 482 9.83 2.63 18.63
CA ALA A 482 8.85 3.40 17.89
C ALA A 482 8.70 4.83 18.47
N GLU A 483 8.68 4.96 19.81
CA GLU A 483 8.69 6.24 20.54
C GLU A 483 9.82 7.17 20.07
N LEU A 484 11.04 6.65 20.00
CA LEU A 484 12.24 7.38 19.57
C LEU A 484 12.25 7.71 18.07
N LEU A 485 11.71 6.83 17.22
CA LEU A 485 11.55 7.09 15.78
C LEU A 485 10.48 8.14 15.50
N ALA A 486 9.36 8.10 16.24
CA ALA A 486 8.22 8.99 16.11
C ALA A 486 8.55 10.43 16.54
N VAL A 487 9.23 10.61 17.67
CA VAL A 487 9.75 11.93 18.07
C VAL A 487 10.75 12.46 17.01
N TYR A 488 11.69 11.63 16.58
CA TYR A 488 12.73 12.05 15.64
C TYR A 488 12.18 12.44 14.26
N VAL A 489 11.20 11.72 13.71
CA VAL A 489 10.67 12.04 12.38
C VAL A 489 9.91 13.37 12.35
N VAL A 490 9.17 13.71 13.42
CA VAL A 490 8.48 15.01 13.55
C VAL A 490 9.50 16.15 13.63
N GLN A 491 10.50 16.03 14.51
CA GLN A 491 11.61 16.97 14.61
C GLN A 491 12.32 17.17 13.26
N TYR A 492 12.63 16.07 12.56
CA TYR A 492 13.32 16.07 11.26
C TYR A 492 12.49 16.72 10.15
N ALA A 493 11.21 16.32 10.00
CA ALA A 493 10.34 16.87 8.98
C ALA A 493 10.11 18.38 9.17
N ARG A 494 9.87 18.82 10.42
CA ARG A 494 9.71 20.23 10.78
C ARG A 494 10.94 21.07 10.38
N LYS A 495 12.15 20.57 10.66
CA LYS A 495 13.40 21.28 10.34
C LYS A 495 13.66 21.41 8.83
N TYR A 496 13.36 20.37 8.07
CA TYR A 496 13.70 20.32 6.64
C TYR A 496 12.61 20.85 5.70
N PHE A 497 11.34 20.84 6.13
CA PHE A 497 10.19 21.21 5.30
C PHE A 497 9.27 22.28 5.91
N GLY A 498 9.40 22.60 7.20
CA GLY A 498 8.46 23.47 7.92
C GLY A 498 7.14 22.79 8.28
N GLU A 499 6.31 23.50 9.05
CA GLU A 499 5.08 22.96 9.65
C GLU A 499 3.87 22.92 8.70
N ARG A 500 4.05 23.32 7.43
CA ARG A 500 3.01 23.43 6.40
C ARG A 500 3.40 22.72 5.11
N HIS A 501 3.83 21.47 5.26
CA HIS A 501 4.27 20.62 4.16
C HIS A 501 3.79 19.18 4.36
N PRO A 502 3.40 18.45 3.29
CA PRO A 502 2.93 17.06 3.38
C PRO A 502 3.86 16.12 4.17
N ALA A 503 5.19 16.28 4.06
CA ALA A 503 6.13 15.43 4.81
C ALA A 503 6.09 15.68 6.33
N TYR A 504 5.68 16.87 6.79
CA TYR A 504 5.45 17.14 8.21
C TYR A 504 4.11 16.57 8.68
N PHE A 505 3.06 16.70 7.87
CA PHE A 505 1.77 16.03 8.10
C PHE A 505 1.96 14.51 8.24
N ASP A 506 2.68 13.87 7.31
CA ASP A 506 2.97 12.43 7.36
C ASP A 506 3.74 12.06 8.64
N ALA A 507 4.78 12.82 9.01
CA ALA A 507 5.54 12.58 10.22
C ALA A 507 4.68 12.67 11.50
N LEU A 508 3.84 13.71 11.60
CA LEU A 508 2.95 13.94 12.72
C LEU A 508 1.82 12.91 12.78
N LEU A 509 1.31 12.44 11.63
CA LEU A 509 0.30 11.37 11.54
C LEU A 509 0.81 10.07 12.16
N HIS A 510 2.04 9.65 11.86
CA HIS A 510 2.62 8.41 12.42
C HIS A 510 2.98 8.58 13.91
N PHE A 511 3.34 9.78 14.37
CA PHE A 511 3.47 10.08 15.81
C PHE A 511 2.12 10.00 16.54
N CYS A 512 1.07 10.60 16.00
CA CYS A 512 -0.28 10.53 16.56
C CYS A 512 -0.78 9.09 16.64
N HIS A 513 -0.55 8.30 15.58
CA HIS A 513 -0.89 6.88 15.56
C HIS A 513 -0.14 6.11 16.66
N PHE A 514 1.18 6.28 16.78
CA PHE A 514 1.99 5.68 17.85
C PHE A 514 1.48 6.04 19.25
N ASN A 515 1.23 7.32 19.54
CA ASN A 515 0.75 7.72 20.86
C ASN A 515 -0.62 7.09 21.16
N THR A 516 -1.54 7.17 20.21
CA THR A 516 -2.93 6.73 20.36
C THR A 516 -3.08 5.22 20.60
N GLU A 517 -2.22 4.37 20.01
CA GLU A 517 -2.26 2.92 20.24
C GLU A 517 -1.53 2.48 21.52
N PHE A 518 -0.47 3.20 21.96
CA PHE A 518 0.46 2.70 23.01
C PHE A 518 0.62 3.57 24.26
N LYS A 519 0.52 4.90 24.14
CA LYS A 519 0.70 5.85 25.26
C LYS A 519 -0.64 6.28 25.86
N GLN A 520 -1.61 6.60 25.00
CA GLN A 520 -2.99 6.97 25.37
C GLN A 520 -3.02 8.15 26.37
N ASP A 521 -2.18 9.16 26.12
CA ASP A 521 -2.00 10.32 27.00
C ASP A 521 -2.49 11.65 26.36
N GLU A 522 -2.54 12.71 27.17
CA GLU A 522 -2.97 14.05 26.75
C GLU A 522 -2.10 14.64 25.62
N SER A 523 -0.82 14.26 25.52
CA SER A 523 0.04 14.72 24.43
C SER A 523 -0.40 14.15 23.09
N GLY A 524 -1.01 12.95 23.07
CA GLY A 524 -1.65 12.36 21.90
C GLY A 524 -2.86 13.16 21.41
N ILE A 525 -3.67 13.71 22.32
CA ILE A 525 -4.80 14.59 21.95
C ILE A 525 -4.28 15.92 21.41
N THR A 526 -3.28 16.52 22.06
CA THR A 526 -2.65 17.77 21.57
C THR A 526 -2.05 17.58 20.18
N ALA A 527 -1.32 16.49 19.95
CA ALA A 527 -0.76 16.15 18.65
C ALA A 527 -1.85 15.90 17.58
N ALA A 528 -2.95 15.25 17.93
CA ALA A 528 -4.06 15.02 17.00
C ALA A 528 -4.83 16.31 16.66
N LYS A 529 -4.89 17.29 17.58
CA LYS A 529 -5.40 18.64 17.31
C LYS A 529 -4.48 19.41 16.36
N GLU A 530 -3.17 19.40 16.59
CA GLU A 530 -2.21 20.02 15.67
C GLU A 530 -2.23 19.34 14.30
N LEU A 531 -2.35 18.01 14.23
CA LEU A 531 -2.47 17.27 12.97
C LEU A 531 -3.69 17.70 12.15
N LEU A 532 -4.80 18.02 12.81
CA LEU A 532 -5.99 18.55 12.16
C LEU A 532 -5.79 19.99 11.68
N GLU A 533 -5.23 20.87 12.50
CA GLU A 533 -4.88 22.25 12.09
C GLU A 533 -3.89 22.25 10.91
N VAL A 534 -2.87 21.40 10.95
CA VAL A 534 -1.89 21.20 9.87
C VAL A 534 -2.58 20.70 8.60
N ALA A 535 -3.56 19.78 8.69
CA ALA A 535 -4.30 19.30 7.53
C ALA A 535 -5.18 20.41 6.91
N GLU A 536 -5.97 21.11 7.73
CA GLU A 536 -6.81 22.24 7.29
C GLU A 536 -5.98 23.34 6.63
N LYS A 537 -4.87 23.73 7.26
CA LYS A 537 -4.01 24.80 6.76
C LYS A 537 -3.18 24.38 5.55
N THR A 538 -2.57 23.19 5.55
CA THR A 538 -1.68 22.76 4.44
C THR A 538 -2.47 22.42 3.17
N TYR A 539 -3.64 21.79 3.28
CA TYR A 539 -4.43 21.38 2.11
C TYR A 539 -5.55 22.35 1.76
N GLY A 540 -6.22 22.97 2.75
CA GLY A 540 -7.29 23.96 2.53
C GLY A 540 -8.49 23.47 1.73
N CYS A 541 -8.70 22.16 1.64
CA CYS A 541 -9.81 21.51 0.94
C CYS A 541 -10.14 20.15 1.56
N GLU A 542 -11.28 19.57 1.17
CA GLU A 542 -11.54 18.14 1.42
C GLU A 542 -10.42 17.30 0.80
N SER A 543 -9.81 16.43 1.60
CA SER A 543 -8.69 15.59 1.21
C SER A 543 -8.67 14.32 2.06
N ILE A 544 -8.05 13.25 1.54
CA ILE A 544 -7.82 12.01 2.31
C ILE A 544 -6.96 12.30 3.54
N GLN A 545 -6.03 13.26 3.44
CA GLN A 545 -5.21 13.74 4.54
C GLN A 545 -6.04 14.39 5.65
N LEU A 546 -7.01 15.24 5.32
CA LEU A 546 -7.97 15.79 6.29
C LEU A 546 -8.86 14.70 6.93
N ALA A 547 -9.31 13.72 6.14
CA ALA A 547 -10.05 12.57 6.66
C ALA A 547 -9.19 11.72 7.64
N LEU A 548 -7.90 11.54 7.36
CA LEU A 548 -6.97 10.83 8.24
C LEU A 548 -6.72 11.60 9.55
N ALA A 549 -6.65 12.93 9.50
CA ALA A 549 -6.53 13.77 10.70
C ALA A 549 -7.77 13.65 11.60
N HIS A 550 -8.98 13.81 11.06
CA HIS A 550 -10.22 13.56 11.81
C HIS A 550 -10.30 12.13 12.36
N ARG A 551 -9.82 11.12 11.60
CA ARG A 551 -9.79 9.72 12.04
C ARG A 551 -8.88 9.50 13.25
N GLU A 552 -7.67 10.06 13.29
CA GLU A 552 -6.79 9.92 14.46
C GLU A 552 -7.24 10.82 15.63
N MET A 553 -7.81 12.00 15.39
CA MET A 553 -8.45 12.83 16.43
C MET A 553 -9.62 12.10 17.11
N SER A 554 -10.48 11.43 16.33
CA SER A 554 -11.53 10.55 16.84
C SER A 554 -10.96 9.45 17.76
N LYS A 555 -9.88 8.77 17.33
CA LYS A 555 -9.23 7.72 18.12
C LYS A 555 -8.61 8.26 19.41
N ALA A 556 -7.90 9.39 19.36
CA ALA A 556 -7.27 10.01 20.53
C ALA A 556 -8.31 10.38 21.61
N LEU A 557 -9.46 10.93 21.21
CA LEU A 557 -10.57 11.22 22.13
C LEU A 557 -11.22 9.94 22.72
N MET A 558 -11.39 8.88 21.92
CA MET A 558 -11.90 7.59 22.43
C MET A 558 -10.96 6.96 23.46
N PHE A 559 -9.66 6.88 23.18
CA PHE A 559 -8.70 6.19 24.06
C PHE A 559 -8.35 6.99 25.33
N SER A 560 -8.36 8.32 25.27
CA SER A 560 -8.20 9.20 26.45
C SER A 560 -9.42 9.23 27.38
N GLN A 561 -10.51 8.54 27.01
CA GLN A 561 -11.76 8.46 27.77
C GLN A 561 -12.47 9.81 27.96
N LYS A 562 -12.16 10.81 27.11
CA LYS A 562 -12.92 12.07 27.00
C LYS A 562 -14.16 11.87 26.14
N ILE A 563 -15.03 10.97 26.58
CA ILE A 563 -16.24 10.53 25.86
C ILE A 563 -17.41 11.54 26.09
N ASP A 564 -17.24 12.56 26.93
CA ASP A 564 -18.35 13.38 27.46
C ASP A 564 -18.87 14.48 26.52
N GLU A 565 -18.09 14.86 25.50
CA GLU A 565 -18.43 15.92 24.55
C GLU A 565 -18.94 15.38 23.19
N ASP A 566 -18.94 14.06 22.99
CA ASP A 566 -19.34 13.36 21.74
C ASP A 566 -18.52 13.72 20.46
N ASP A 567 -17.54 14.63 20.56
CA ASP A 567 -16.60 15.04 19.50
C ASP A 567 -15.87 13.87 18.82
N TYR A 568 -15.55 12.81 19.57
CA TYR A 568 -14.92 11.61 19.01
C TYR A 568 -15.76 10.96 17.91
N TYR A 569 -17.08 11.10 17.98
CA TYR A 569 -18.05 10.57 17.02
C TYR A 569 -18.34 11.55 15.87
N SER A 570 -18.33 12.87 16.12
CA SER A 570 -18.49 13.86 15.05
C SER A 570 -17.32 13.78 14.06
N HIS A 571 -16.08 13.72 14.56
CA HIS A 571 -14.88 13.51 13.73
C HIS A 571 -14.88 12.15 13.01
N ALA A 572 -15.43 11.09 13.61
CA ALA A 572 -15.53 9.78 12.96
C ALA A 572 -16.49 9.80 11.75
N ILE A 573 -17.62 10.50 11.88
CA ILE A 573 -18.55 10.73 10.77
C ILE A 573 -17.88 11.57 9.69
N GLU A 574 -17.22 12.66 10.07
CA GLU A 574 -16.64 13.59 9.09
C GLU A 574 -15.50 12.95 8.28
N ALA A 575 -14.66 12.14 8.93
CA ALA A 575 -13.66 11.33 8.25
C ALA A 575 -14.29 10.36 7.22
N VAL A 576 -15.40 9.70 7.55
CA VAL A 576 -16.13 8.81 6.64
C VAL A 576 -16.87 9.58 5.54
N ARG A 577 -17.38 10.79 5.82
CA ARG A 577 -18.03 11.68 4.85
C ARG A 577 -17.05 12.09 3.76
N ILE A 578 -15.88 12.61 4.15
CA ILE A 578 -14.82 13.05 3.24
C ILE A 578 -14.23 11.85 2.48
N ALA A 579 -14.04 10.70 3.14
CA ALA A 579 -13.61 9.49 2.44
C ALA A 579 -14.64 9.07 1.37
N ARG A 580 -15.94 9.03 1.70
CA ARG A 580 -17.01 8.66 0.76
C ARG A 580 -17.28 9.70 -0.35
N SER A 581 -16.78 10.94 -0.24
CA SER A 581 -16.83 11.92 -1.34
C SER A 581 -15.64 11.81 -2.29
N LEU A 582 -14.48 11.34 -1.82
CA LEU A 582 -13.22 11.28 -2.58
C LEU A 582 -12.88 9.91 -3.17
N ILE A 583 -13.23 8.81 -2.50
CA ILE A 583 -12.94 7.43 -2.92
C ILE A 583 -14.21 6.57 -3.01
N GLY A 584 -14.16 5.54 -3.87
CA GLY A 584 -15.32 4.69 -4.16
C GLY A 584 -15.73 3.79 -2.99
N GLN A 585 -17.01 3.38 -2.96
CA GLN A 585 -17.58 2.51 -1.90
C GLN A 585 -16.93 1.11 -1.79
N GLY A 586 -16.11 0.71 -2.76
CA GLY A 586 -15.30 -0.50 -2.76
C GLY A 586 -13.79 -0.26 -2.80
N ASP A 587 -13.35 0.98 -2.57
CA ASP A 587 -11.92 1.31 -2.46
C ASP A 587 -11.33 0.68 -1.18
N PRO A 588 -10.16 0.01 -1.25
CA PRO A 588 -9.54 -0.60 -0.08
C PRO A 588 -9.33 0.35 1.10
N GLN A 589 -8.96 1.61 0.88
CA GLN A 589 -8.61 2.55 1.95
C GLN A 589 -9.82 2.90 2.83
N LEU A 590 -11.04 2.79 2.29
CA LEU A 590 -12.29 3.11 2.98
C LEU A 590 -12.46 2.30 4.29
N HIS A 591 -11.92 1.07 4.37
CA HIS A 591 -12.03 0.24 5.57
C HIS A 591 -11.44 0.89 6.84
N LEU A 592 -10.40 1.73 6.69
CA LEU A 592 -9.74 2.43 7.80
C LEU A 592 -10.67 3.41 8.51
N PHE A 593 -11.53 4.09 7.74
CA PHE A 593 -12.50 5.07 8.23
C PHE A 593 -13.75 4.38 8.79
N LEU A 594 -14.26 3.37 8.06
CA LEU A 594 -15.43 2.58 8.49
C LEU A 594 -15.18 1.84 9.82
N HIS A 595 -13.99 1.25 10.01
CA HIS A 595 -13.60 0.63 11.28
C HIS A 595 -13.62 1.65 12.44
N THR A 596 -13.11 2.86 12.22
CA THR A 596 -13.11 3.91 13.25
C THR A 596 -14.52 4.42 13.54
N LEU A 597 -15.38 4.62 12.54
CA LEU A 597 -16.78 5.00 12.73
C LEU A 597 -17.58 3.91 13.45
N ALA A 598 -17.43 2.65 13.06
CA ALA A 598 -18.07 1.53 13.76
C ALA A 598 -17.60 1.40 15.22
N THR A 599 -16.32 1.69 15.50
CA THR A 599 -15.78 1.78 16.87
C THR A 599 -16.40 2.95 17.64
N ALA A 600 -16.49 4.15 17.05
CA ALA A 600 -17.09 5.32 17.68
C ALA A 600 -18.60 5.13 17.95
N LEU A 601 -19.35 4.55 17.02
CA LEU A 601 -20.75 4.15 17.21
C LEU A 601 -20.89 3.11 18.34
N GLN A 602 -19.97 2.15 18.43
CA GLN A 602 -19.93 1.19 19.53
C GLN A 602 -19.75 1.88 20.89
N TRP A 603 -18.84 2.85 21.02
CA TRP A 603 -18.69 3.65 22.24
C TRP A 603 -19.92 4.52 22.54
N LYS A 604 -20.46 5.21 21.54
CA LYS A 604 -21.68 6.03 21.66
C LYS A 604 -22.86 5.21 22.19
N SER A 605 -23.01 3.97 21.72
CA SER A 605 -24.08 3.05 22.14
C SER A 605 -24.09 2.75 23.65
N LEU A 606 -22.96 2.90 24.35
CA LEU A 606 -22.86 2.74 25.81
C LEU A 606 -23.49 3.91 26.59
N LYS A 607 -23.69 5.06 25.95
CA LYS A 607 -24.34 6.27 26.51
C LYS A 607 -25.79 6.43 26.03
N CYS A 608 -26.18 5.80 24.94
CA CYS A 608 -27.53 5.87 24.42
C CYS A 608 -28.58 5.25 25.38
N PRO A 609 -29.80 5.81 25.47
CA PRO A 609 -30.96 5.10 26.01
C PRO A 609 -31.15 3.74 25.33
N LYS A 610 -31.77 2.77 26.02
CA LYS A 610 -31.90 1.39 25.52
C LYS A 610 -32.58 1.30 24.16
N GLU A 611 -33.52 2.20 23.93
CA GLU A 611 -34.35 2.36 22.73
C GLU A 611 -33.53 2.82 21.51
N ILE A 612 -32.40 3.50 21.75
CA ILE A 612 -31.50 4.06 20.73
C ILE A 612 -30.18 3.26 20.66
N LYS A 613 -29.83 2.52 21.72
CA LYS A 613 -28.62 1.71 21.80
C LYS A 613 -28.53 0.66 20.69
N ASP A 614 -29.57 -0.16 20.50
CA ASP A 614 -29.52 -1.25 19.51
C ASP A 614 -29.55 -0.72 18.06
N SER A 615 -30.26 0.38 17.78
CA SER A 615 -30.21 1.03 16.45
C SER A 615 -28.84 1.68 16.17
N THR A 616 -28.18 2.25 17.18
CA THR A 616 -26.79 2.72 17.09
C THR A 616 -25.83 1.56 16.81
N LEU A 617 -26.04 0.40 17.45
CA LEU A 617 -25.24 -0.81 17.22
C LEU A 617 -25.50 -1.44 15.84
N HIS A 618 -26.72 -1.40 15.30
CA HIS A 618 -26.98 -1.84 13.92
C HIS A 618 -26.30 -0.95 12.88
N TRP A 619 -26.15 0.35 13.14
CA TRP A 619 -25.33 1.21 12.27
C TRP A 619 -23.85 0.83 12.39
N ALA A 620 -23.31 0.64 13.60
CA ALA A 620 -21.93 0.17 13.80
C ALA A 620 -21.66 -1.16 13.07
N GLU A 621 -22.61 -2.08 13.16
CA GLU A 621 -22.61 -3.39 12.52
C GLU A 621 -22.61 -3.28 10.98
N ALA A 622 -23.42 -2.39 10.41
CA ALA A 622 -23.48 -2.16 8.97
C ALA A 622 -22.15 -1.60 8.42
N GLU A 623 -21.57 -0.59 9.08
CA GLU A 623 -20.28 -0.01 8.67
C GLU A 623 -19.14 -1.03 8.82
N ALA A 624 -19.15 -1.83 9.91
CA ALA A 624 -18.17 -2.91 10.11
C ALA A 624 -18.34 -4.08 9.12
N LYS A 625 -19.57 -4.38 8.68
CA LYS A 625 -19.85 -5.36 7.61
C LYS A 625 -19.34 -4.86 6.25
N GLN A 626 -19.52 -3.57 5.91
CA GLN A 626 -18.92 -2.99 4.70
C GLN A 626 -17.38 -3.06 4.78
N ALA A 627 -16.79 -2.69 5.93
CA ALA A 627 -15.34 -2.79 6.14
C ALA A 627 -14.82 -4.22 5.96
N LEU A 628 -15.47 -5.22 6.57
CA LEU A 628 -15.12 -6.63 6.40
C LEU A 628 -15.22 -7.09 4.93
N ALA A 629 -16.24 -6.65 4.19
CA ALA A 629 -16.40 -7.01 2.78
C ALA A 629 -15.25 -6.47 1.91
N ILE A 630 -14.90 -5.18 2.06
CA ILE A 630 -13.77 -4.52 1.36
C ILE A 630 -12.44 -5.20 1.72
N VAL A 631 -12.26 -5.52 3.00
CA VAL A 631 -11.05 -6.19 3.49
C VAL A 631 -10.95 -7.62 2.94
N THR A 632 -12.04 -8.38 2.94
CA THR A 632 -12.08 -9.76 2.45
C THR A 632 -11.82 -9.84 0.94
N SER A 633 -12.30 -8.87 0.15
CA SER A 633 -12.02 -8.83 -1.30
C SER A 633 -10.59 -8.36 -1.64
N THR A 634 -9.95 -7.59 -0.76
CA THR A 634 -8.60 -7.03 -1.00
C THR A 634 -7.48 -7.91 -0.43
N PHE A 635 -7.60 -8.34 0.84
CA PHE A 635 -6.56 -9.06 1.58
C PHE A 635 -6.87 -10.56 1.73
N GLY A 636 -8.05 -11.01 1.30
CA GLY A 636 -8.53 -12.38 1.48
C GLY A 636 -9.25 -12.62 2.80
N GLU A 637 -9.95 -13.75 2.91
CA GLU A 637 -10.73 -14.14 4.09
C GLU A 637 -9.85 -14.26 5.35
N ILE A 638 -8.75 -15.02 5.27
CA ILE A 638 -7.80 -15.22 6.37
C ILE A 638 -6.67 -14.18 6.24
N SER A 639 -6.87 -13.01 6.83
CA SER A 639 -5.86 -11.94 6.89
C SER A 639 -5.85 -11.24 8.25
N LEU A 640 -4.76 -10.51 8.55
CA LEU A 640 -4.66 -9.63 9.73
C LEU A 640 -5.86 -8.66 9.80
N LYS A 641 -6.13 -7.96 8.69
CA LYS A 641 -7.19 -6.96 8.58
C LYS A 641 -8.57 -7.62 8.79
N SER A 642 -8.79 -8.81 8.22
CA SER A 642 -10.04 -9.58 8.38
C SER A 642 -10.25 -9.98 9.84
N GLY A 643 -9.18 -10.43 10.52
CA GLY A 643 -9.19 -10.70 11.97
C GLY A 643 -9.58 -9.47 12.80
N GLN A 644 -9.07 -8.27 12.45
CA GLN A 644 -9.46 -7.02 13.11
C GLN A 644 -10.95 -6.67 12.90
N MET A 645 -11.48 -6.81 11.68
CA MET A 645 -12.90 -6.53 11.41
C MET A 645 -13.83 -7.54 12.10
N LEU A 646 -13.46 -8.82 12.13
CA LEU A 646 -14.20 -9.86 12.87
C LEU A 646 -14.17 -9.63 14.39
N LEU A 647 -13.04 -9.14 14.94
CA LEU A 647 -12.93 -8.75 16.35
C LEU A 647 -13.91 -7.62 16.68
N LEU A 648 -13.97 -6.58 15.84
CA LEU A 648 -14.89 -5.45 16.01
C LEU A 648 -16.37 -5.89 15.89
N LEU A 649 -16.73 -6.73 14.92
CA LEU A 649 -18.09 -7.27 14.80
C LEU A 649 -18.47 -8.11 16.03
N GLY A 650 -17.58 -8.96 16.52
CA GLY A 650 -17.79 -9.71 17.77
C GLY A 650 -18.00 -8.80 18.99
N GLN A 651 -17.25 -7.69 19.09
CA GLN A 651 -17.44 -6.67 20.13
C GLN A 651 -18.76 -5.87 20.01
N ILE A 652 -19.32 -5.75 18.80
CA ILE A 652 -20.61 -5.09 18.54
C ILE A 652 -21.75 -6.03 18.97
N TYR A 653 -21.78 -7.27 18.49
CA TYR A 653 -22.83 -8.22 18.85
C TYR A 653 -22.85 -8.55 20.36
N SER A 654 -21.70 -8.59 21.05
CA SER A 654 -21.65 -8.77 22.51
C SER A 654 -22.25 -7.61 23.33
N LYS A 655 -22.57 -6.49 22.69
CA LYS A 655 -23.21 -5.32 23.31
C LYS A 655 -24.67 -5.17 22.90
N MET A 656 -25.13 -5.88 21.87
CA MET A 656 -26.47 -5.77 21.30
C MET A 656 -27.47 -6.64 22.05
N ASN A 657 -28.70 -6.18 22.26
CA ASN A 657 -29.70 -6.97 22.99
C ASN A 657 -30.38 -8.00 22.06
N ASN A 658 -30.94 -7.53 20.94
CA ASN A 658 -31.65 -8.33 19.91
C ASN A 658 -31.18 -7.89 18.51
N HIS A 659 -31.36 -8.73 17.48
CA HIS A 659 -31.07 -8.38 16.09
C HIS A 659 -32.21 -8.82 15.13
N PRO A 660 -32.64 -8.00 14.15
CA PRO A 660 -33.86 -8.25 13.38
C PRO A 660 -33.78 -9.40 12.36
N VAL A 661 -32.59 -9.94 12.06
CA VAL A 661 -32.36 -11.01 11.06
C VAL A 661 -31.51 -12.16 11.62
N ILE A 662 -31.21 -12.18 12.93
CA ILE A 662 -30.42 -13.25 13.56
C ILE A 662 -31.26 -13.80 14.70
N GLU A 663 -31.77 -15.01 14.50
CA GLU A 663 -32.62 -15.73 15.46
C GLU A 663 -31.81 -16.51 16.51
N GLU A 664 -30.48 -16.61 16.31
CA GLU A 664 -29.53 -17.20 17.26
C GLU A 664 -29.17 -16.25 18.41
N ASP A 665 -28.69 -16.79 19.53
CA ASP A 665 -28.12 -15.99 20.62
C ASP A 665 -26.90 -15.19 20.14
N LEU A 666 -27.00 -13.86 20.21
CA LEU A 666 -25.95 -12.93 19.81
C LEU A 666 -24.66 -13.08 20.62
N LEU A 667 -24.73 -13.63 21.83
CA LEU A 667 -23.56 -13.95 22.64
C LEU A 667 -22.81 -15.16 22.09
N ASP A 668 -23.50 -16.18 21.57
CA ASP A 668 -22.84 -17.30 20.90
C ASP A 668 -22.35 -16.91 19.49
N VAL A 669 -23.08 -16.07 18.75
CA VAL A 669 -22.60 -15.45 17.49
C VAL A 669 -21.32 -14.65 17.75
N SER A 670 -21.32 -13.80 18.78
CA SER A 670 -20.14 -13.04 19.23
C SER A 670 -18.99 -13.96 19.62
N ALA A 671 -19.24 -15.01 20.41
CA ALA A 671 -18.22 -15.97 20.83
C ALA A 671 -17.54 -16.66 19.63
N ARG A 672 -18.31 -17.03 18.60
CA ARG A 672 -17.78 -17.60 17.35
C ARG A 672 -16.90 -16.58 16.62
N LEU A 673 -17.38 -15.36 16.41
CA LEU A 673 -16.64 -14.31 15.67
C LEU A 673 -15.35 -13.86 16.38
N LEU A 674 -15.40 -13.68 17.71
CA LEU A 674 -14.21 -13.33 18.50
C LEU A 674 -13.18 -14.48 18.51
N THR A 675 -13.63 -15.74 18.49
CA THR A 675 -12.74 -16.90 18.38
C THR A 675 -12.11 -16.99 16.99
N GLN A 676 -12.91 -16.86 15.93
CA GLN A 676 -12.45 -16.83 14.53
C GLN A 676 -11.43 -15.70 14.28
N ALA A 677 -11.70 -14.50 14.82
CA ALA A 677 -10.78 -13.37 14.79
C ALA A 677 -9.42 -13.72 15.43
N VAL A 678 -9.43 -14.29 16.63
CA VAL A 678 -8.21 -14.71 17.33
C VAL A 678 -7.48 -15.84 16.60
N ASP A 679 -8.20 -16.78 16.00
CA ASP A 679 -7.59 -17.88 15.24
C ASP A 679 -6.98 -17.41 13.91
N TYR A 680 -7.60 -16.47 13.20
CA TYR A 680 -6.98 -15.81 12.05
C TYR A 680 -5.73 -15.03 12.47
N LEU A 681 -5.78 -14.30 13.60
CA LEU A 681 -4.61 -13.59 14.12
C LEU A 681 -3.47 -14.56 14.49
N LYS A 682 -3.74 -15.75 15.06
CA LYS A 682 -2.71 -16.78 15.29
C LYS A 682 -2.07 -17.30 14.00
N LEU A 683 -2.87 -17.46 12.94
CA LEU A 683 -2.38 -17.97 11.65
C LEU A 683 -1.56 -16.91 10.89
N CYS A 684 -1.89 -15.63 11.06
CA CYS A 684 -1.24 -14.55 10.34
C CYS A 684 -0.08 -13.88 11.11
N GLN A 685 -0.02 -13.95 12.44
CA GLN A 685 0.81 -13.05 13.26
C GLN A 685 1.68 -13.80 14.30
N PRO A 686 2.88 -13.29 14.64
CA PRO A 686 3.73 -13.92 15.64
C PRO A 686 3.15 -13.79 17.07
N PRO A 687 3.51 -14.69 18.01
CA PRO A 687 2.92 -14.76 19.36
C PRO A 687 2.93 -13.47 20.18
N SER A 688 4.00 -12.67 20.08
CA SER A 688 4.14 -11.37 20.78
C SER A 688 3.71 -10.15 19.95
N SER A 689 2.99 -10.34 18.84
CA SER A 689 2.43 -9.21 18.06
C SER A 689 1.35 -8.45 18.81
N PHE A 690 1.32 -7.13 18.64
CA PHE A 690 0.31 -6.25 19.22
C PHE A 690 -1.13 -6.73 18.92
N TYR A 691 -1.40 -7.07 17.65
CA TYR A 691 -2.75 -7.45 17.20
C TYR A 691 -3.24 -8.77 17.83
N LEU A 692 -2.39 -9.79 17.94
CA LEU A 692 -2.78 -11.08 18.55
C LEU A 692 -2.96 -10.94 20.06
N LEU A 693 -2.06 -10.23 20.75
CA LEU A 693 -2.17 -9.98 22.20
C LEU A 693 -3.44 -9.18 22.52
N PHE A 694 -3.76 -8.15 21.72
CA PHE A 694 -4.98 -7.37 21.88
C PHE A 694 -6.25 -8.19 21.57
N GLY A 695 -6.25 -9.02 20.51
CA GLY A 695 -7.35 -9.94 20.20
C GLY A 695 -7.61 -10.94 21.33
N MET A 696 -6.55 -11.55 21.87
CA MET A 696 -6.61 -12.44 23.03
C MET A 696 -7.17 -11.74 24.28
N ALA A 697 -6.73 -10.52 24.58
CA ALA A 697 -7.23 -9.72 25.70
C ALA A 697 -8.74 -9.42 25.59
N ASN A 698 -9.22 -9.13 24.37
CA ASN A 698 -10.63 -8.91 24.09
C ASN A 698 -11.47 -10.18 24.27
N LEU A 699 -11.05 -11.30 23.68
CA LEU A 699 -11.72 -12.60 23.83
C LEU A 699 -11.75 -13.06 25.31
N ALA A 700 -10.66 -12.86 26.04
CA ALA A 700 -10.57 -13.17 27.47
C ALA A 700 -11.54 -12.32 28.30
N THR A 701 -11.63 -11.02 28.00
CA THR A 701 -12.52 -10.07 28.68
C THR A 701 -13.99 -10.40 28.41
N PHE A 702 -14.32 -10.75 27.17
CA PHE A 702 -15.65 -11.25 26.80
C PHE A 702 -16.05 -12.50 27.60
N TYR A 703 -15.18 -13.53 27.67
CA TYR A 703 -15.48 -14.72 28.47
C TYR A 703 -15.51 -14.45 29.99
N LYS A 704 -14.76 -13.46 30.50
CA LYS A 704 -14.88 -13.00 31.89
C LYS A 704 -16.26 -12.40 32.17
N ILE A 705 -16.77 -11.56 31.26
CA ILE A 705 -18.10 -10.95 31.36
C ILE A 705 -19.21 -12.01 31.31
N LEU A 706 -19.06 -13.04 30.46
CA LEU A 706 -19.98 -14.18 30.41
C LEU A 706 -19.83 -15.20 31.55
N LEU A 707 -18.96 -14.95 32.54
CA LEU A 707 -18.68 -15.87 33.65
C LEU A 707 -18.26 -17.28 33.17
N LYS A 708 -17.51 -17.36 32.06
CA LYS A 708 -16.94 -18.61 31.49
C LYS A 708 -15.43 -18.68 31.79
N PRO A 709 -15.02 -18.99 33.04
CA PRO A 709 -13.64 -18.85 33.52
C PRO A 709 -12.65 -19.75 32.77
N ASP A 710 -13.04 -20.99 32.48
CA ASP A 710 -12.24 -21.99 31.77
C ASP A 710 -11.83 -21.52 30.36
N LEU A 711 -12.64 -20.62 29.78
CA LEU A 711 -12.36 -19.98 28.51
C LEU A 711 -11.56 -18.68 28.67
N ALA A 712 -11.81 -17.90 29.73
CA ALA A 712 -11.10 -16.65 30.00
C ALA A 712 -9.65 -16.83 30.46
N ILE A 713 -9.41 -17.71 31.45
CA ILE A 713 -8.11 -17.89 32.12
C ILE A 713 -6.98 -18.22 31.13
N PRO A 714 -7.12 -19.19 30.19
CA PRO A 714 -6.05 -19.50 29.24
C PRO A 714 -5.69 -18.34 28.29
N ARG A 715 -6.66 -17.46 27.98
CA ARG A 715 -6.46 -16.33 27.05
C ARG A 715 -5.78 -15.15 27.77
N PHE A 716 -6.17 -14.83 29.00
CA PHE A 716 -5.43 -13.87 29.83
C PHE A 716 -4.02 -14.37 30.16
N LYS A 717 -3.85 -15.66 30.47
CA LYS A 717 -2.56 -16.29 30.69
C LYS A 717 -1.65 -16.18 29.47
N TYR A 718 -2.17 -16.44 28.27
CA TYR A 718 -1.44 -16.24 27.02
C TYR A 718 -0.91 -14.80 26.88
N VAL A 719 -1.73 -13.77 27.12
CA VAL A 719 -1.30 -12.36 27.09
C VAL A 719 -0.21 -12.09 28.13
N VAL A 720 -0.39 -12.55 29.36
CA VAL A 720 0.57 -12.38 30.48
C VAL A 720 1.92 -13.07 30.22
N GLU A 721 1.94 -14.15 29.43
CA GLU A 721 3.15 -14.91 29.12
C GLU A 721 3.89 -14.40 27.86
N HIS A 722 3.21 -13.68 26.95
CA HIS A 722 3.78 -13.21 25.69
C HIS A 722 3.91 -11.66 25.59
N ALA A 723 3.33 -10.90 26.51
CA ALA A 723 3.51 -9.45 26.61
C ALA A 723 4.90 -9.08 27.16
N GLU A 724 5.91 -9.09 26.28
CA GLU A 724 7.27 -8.66 26.58
C GLU A 724 7.30 -7.25 27.21
N SER A 725 8.28 -6.98 28.08
CA SER A 725 8.43 -5.65 28.68
C SER A 725 8.96 -4.65 27.65
N THR A 726 8.14 -3.65 27.34
CA THR A 726 8.41 -2.66 26.29
C THR A 726 9.22 -1.47 26.78
N GLY A 727 9.28 -1.26 28.10
CA GLY A 727 9.79 -0.06 28.76
C GLY A 727 8.75 1.05 28.93
N SER A 728 7.51 0.85 28.45
CA SER A 728 6.39 1.79 28.55
C SER A 728 5.18 1.09 29.16
N TYR A 729 4.54 1.73 30.14
CA TYR A 729 3.29 1.22 30.71
C TYR A 729 2.15 1.23 29.68
N ILE A 730 1.43 0.10 29.57
CA ILE A 730 0.27 -0.09 28.69
C ILE A 730 -0.93 -0.50 29.55
N HIS A 731 -1.99 0.32 29.58
CA HIS A 731 -3.11 0.14 30.51
C HIS A 731 -3.81 -1.22 30.36
N TRP A 732 -4.15 -1.63 29.14
CA TRP A 732 -4.91 -2.86 28.93
C TRP A 732 -4.11 -4.13 29.26
N VAL A 733 -2.78 -4.11 29.13
CA VAL A 733 -1.91 -5.21 29.58
C VAL A 733 -1.95 -5.35 31.09
N HIS A 734 -1.86 -4.23 31.83
CA HIS A 734 -2.05 -4.24 33.29
C HIS A 734 -3.43 -4.81 33.68
N LYS A 735 -4.50 -4.44 32.97
CA LYS A 735 -5.84 -5.03 33.20
C LYS A 735 -5.90 -6.52 32.90
N CYS A 736 -5.08 -7.07 32.00
CA CYS A 736 -4.99 -8.53 31.82
C CYS A 736 -4.39 -9.23 33.07
N TYR A 737 -3.36 -8.65 33.69
CA TYR A 737 -2.81 -9.16 34.96
C TYR A 737 -3.83 -9.09 36.11
N GLU A 738 -4.47 -7.92 36.30
CA GLU A 738 -5.52 -7.75 37.33
C GLU A 738 -6.67 -8.76 37.13
N ASN A 739 -7.15 -8.91 35.89
CA ASN A 739 -8.24 -9.82 35.56
C ASN A 739 -7.87 -11.29 35.83
N LEU A 740 -6.64 -11.70 35.51
CA LEU A 740 -6.17 -13.06 35.73
C LEU A 740 -6.02 -13.39 37.23
N ALA A 741 -5.41 -12.50 38.02
CA ALA A 741 -5.31 -12.68 39.48
C ALA A 741 -6.68 -12.64 40.16
N SER A 742 -7.59 -11.77 39.70
CA SER A 742 -8.99 -11.71 40.16
C SER A 742 -9.76 -12.99 39.86
N LEU A 743 -9.51 -13.64 38.71
CA LEU A 743 -10.11 -14.92 38.36
C LEU A 743 -9.56 -16.03 39.27
N TYR A 744 -8.24 -16.19 39.40
CA TYR A 744 -7.65 -17.22 40.27
C TYR A 744 -8.13 -17.13 41.72
N ASN A 745 -8.19 -15.92 42.31
CA ASN A 745 -8.77 -15.70 43.64
C ASN A 745 -10.24 -16.12 43.74
N SER A 746 -11.04 -15.96 42.68
CA SER A 746 -12.46 -16.37 42.67
C SER A 746 -12.68 -17.89 42.64
N PHE A 747 -11.66 -18.67 42.28
CA PHE A 747 -11.68 -20.15 42.37
C PHE A 747 -10.91 -20.69 43.58
N GLY A 748 -10.36 -19.81 44.43
CA GLY A 748 -9.54 -20.19 45.58
C GLY A 748 -8.11 -20.60 45.22
N GLU A 749 -7.68 -20.40 43.97
CA GLU A 749 -6.31 -20.66 43.49
C GLU A 749 -5.35 -19.52 43.91
N ASN A 750 -5.37 -19.17 45.20
CA ASN A 750 -4.69 -18.00 45.76
C ASN A 750 -3.17 -18.03 45.47
N GLN A 751 -2.56 -19.22 45.40
CA GLN A 751 -1.14 -19.38 45.08
C GLN A 751 -0.82 -18.93 43.64
N GLU A 752 -1.67 -19.26 42.66
CA GLU A 752 -1.51 -18.76 41.28
C GLU A 752 -1.83 -17.27 41.21
N ALA A 753 -2.83 -16.78 41.95
CA ALA A 753 -3.11 -15.35 42.05
C ALA A 753 -1.91 -14.56 42.58
N ASP A 754 -1.26 -15.02 43.65
CA ASP A 754 -0.04 -14.43 44.21
C ASP A 754 1.12 -14.48 43.21
N LEU A 755 1.30 -15.58 42.48
CA LEU A 755 2.31 -15.68 41.41
C LEU A 755 2.05 -14.67 40.27
N ILE A 756 0.79 -14.45 39.88
CA ILE A 756 0.43 -13.41 38.90
C ILE A 756 0.65 -12.00 39.45
N GLN A 757 0.39 -11.74 40.74
CA GLN A 757 0.70 -10.45 41.39
C GLN A 757 2.22 -10.21 41.47
N VAL A 758 3.02 -11.24 41.76
CA VAL A 758 4.49 -11.14 41.70
C VAL A 758 4.97 -10.83 40.28
N LYS A 759 4.45 -11.53 39.26
CA LYS A 759 4.74 -11.22 37.84
C LYS A 759 4.35 -9.78 37.48
N LEU A 760 3.17 -9.32 37.89
CA LEU A 760 2.73 -7.93 37.70
C LEU A 760 3.68 -6.94 38.37
N SER A 761 4.14 -7.20 39.59
CA SER A 761 5.11 -6.34 40.27
C SER A 761 6.45 -6.25 39.53
N HIS A 762 6.88 -7.32 38.85
CA HIS A 762 8.05 -7.30 37.97
C HIS A 762 7.78 -6.54 36.67
N TRP A 763 6.62 -6.75 36.05
CA TRP A 763 6.22 -6.03 34.84
C TRP A 763 6.10 -4.51 35.10
N LEU A 764 5.53 -4.08 36.22
CA LEU A 764 5.45 -2.66 36.60
C LEU A 764 6.80 -2.03 36.94
N LYS A 765 7.79 -2.80 37.43
CA LYS A 765 9.17 -2.33 37.60
C LYS A 765 9.86 -2.10 36.24
N ALA A 766 9.56 -2.92 35.24
CA ALA A 766 10.12 -2.79 33.89
C ALA A 766 9.33 -1.82 32.99
N ASN A 767 8.07 -1.53 33.31
CA ASN A 767 7.14 -0.71 32.53
C ASN A 767 6.43 0.28 33.50
N PRO A 768 7.15 1.31 33.99
CA PRO A 768 6.66 2.16 35.06
C PRO A 768 5.42 2.96 34.65
N ALA A 769 4.37 2.92 35.47
CA ALA A 769 3.14 3.68 35.26
C ALA A 769 3.37 5.20 35.31
N LYS A 770 4.40 5.66 36.03
CA LYS A 770 4.99 7.00 35.91
C LYS A 770 6.01 7.01 34.75
N ASN A 771 5.54 6.68 33.56
CA ASN A 771 6.26 6.97 32.33
C ASN A 771 6.26 8.50 32.17
N GLU A 772 7.36 9.10 31.74
CA GLU A 772 7.33 10.52 31.39
C GLU A 772 6.36 10.70 30.20
N VAL A 773 5.42 11.62 30.34
CA VAL A 773 4.60 12.10 29.22
C VAL A 773 5.56 12.70 28.21
N ILE A 774 5.33 12.45 26.92
CA ILE A 774 6.12 13.12 25.88
C ILE A 774 5.69 14.59 25.93
N ASP A 775 6.49 15.45 26.56
CA ASP A 775 6.26 16.89 26.51
C ASP A 775 6.27 17.31 25.05
N PHE A 776 5.22 18.01 24.64
CA PHE A 776 5.06 18.48 23.27
C PHE A 776 6.22 19.42 22.87
N ALA A 777 6.85 20.09 23.85
CA ALA A 777 8.08 20.84 23.65
C ALA A 777 9.24 20.00 23.10
N VAL A 778 9.29 18.68 23.33
CA VAL A 778 10.33 17.79 22.77
C VAL A 778 10.18 17.66 21.25
N LEU A 779 8.96 17.71 20.70
CA LEU A 779 8.76 17.77 19.24
C LEU A 779 9.28 19.09 18.64
N GLN A 780 9.35 20.13 19.47
CA GLN A 780 9.87 21.45 19.12
C GLN A 780 11.40 21.57 19.27
N GLU A 781 12.10 20.54 19.76
CA GLU A 781 13.57 20.46 19.77
C GLU A 781 14.19 20.24 18.38
N ASP A 782 15.47 20.60 18.27
CA ASP A 782 16.23 20.57 17.03
C ASP A 782 16.89 19.18 16.80
N PRO A 783 16.55 18.45 15.72
CA PRO A 783 17.00 17.07 15.51
C PRO A 783 18.51 16.95 15.29
N ILE A 784 19.11 15.91 15.88
CA ILE A 784 20.49 15.50 15.58
C ILE A 784 20.62 14.97 14.13
N PRO A 785 21.81 15.01 13.50
CA PRO A 785 21.99 14.53 12.13
C PRO A 785 21.62 13.04 11.97
N PHE A 786 20.92 12.71 10.87
CA PHE A 786 20.36 11.37 10.63
C PHE A 786 21.38 10.21 10.73
N PRO A 787 22.61 10.30 10.16
CA PRO A 787 23.63 9.26 10.34
C PRO A 787 24.04 9.06 11.82
N SER A 788 24.04 10.12 12.62
CA SER A 788 24.31 10.06 14.06
C SER A 788 23.14 9.49 14.85
N PHE A 789 21.90 9.76 14.44
CA PHE A 789 20.69 9.16 15.01
C PHE A 789 20.66 7.64 14.77
N ILE A 790 20.81 7.19 13.52
CA ILE A 790 20.82 5.76 13.17
C ILE A 790 21.95 5.02 13.89
N THR A 791 23.16 5.62 13.96
CA THR A 791 24.28 5.02 14.70
C THR A 791 23.95 4.85 16.19
N LYS A 792 23.34 5.85 16.84
CA LYS A 792 22.88 5.74 18.25
C LYS A 792 21.78 4.68 18.40
N ALA A 793 20.81 4.64 17.49
CA ALA A 793 19.67 3.72 17.54
C ALA A 793 20.09 2.24 17.38
N ASP A 794 21.05 1.93 16.51
CA ASP A 794 21.61 0.57 16.39
C ASP A 794 22.42 0.19 17.67
N ILE A 795 23.21 1.12 18.24
CA ILE A 795 23.94 0.89 19.52
C ILE A 795 22.96 0.62 20.67
N TRP A 796 21.87 1.39 20.78
CA TRP A 796 20.81 1.19 21.77
C TRP A 796 20.20 -0.22 21.67
N GLY A 797 20.23 -0.86 20.50
CA GLY A 797 19.83 -2.26 20.36
C GLY A 797 20.58 -3.20 21.29
N THR A 798 21.89 -2.99 21.48
CA THR A 798 22.73 -3.79 22.38
C THR A 798 22.65 -3.36 23.84
N ALA A 799 22.47 -2.06 24.10
CA ALA A 799 22.37 -1.52 25.45
C ALA A 799 21.04 -1.89 26.12
N ILE A 800 19.92 -1.77 25.39
CA ILE A 800 18.59 -2.12 25.89
C ILE A 800 18.48 -3.63 26.11
N GLN A 801 19.05 -4.47 25.22
CA GLN A 801 19.12 -5.92 25.47
C GLN A 801 19.93 -6.26 26.73
N LYS A 802 21.04 -5.56 27.00
CA LYS A 802 21.80 -5.74 28.26
C LYS A 802 21.06 -5.22 29.50
N ALA A 803 20.28 -4.15 29.39
CA ALA A 803 19.53 -3.58 30.51
C ALA A 803 18.24 -4.37 30.84
N MET A 804 17.57 -4.92 29.83
CA MET A 804 16.41 -5.80 29.99
C MET A 804 16.81 -7.23 30.41
N ALA A 805 18.05 -7.65 30.12
CA ALA A 805 18.65 -8.86 30.66
C ALA A 805 19.06 -8.70 32.14
N LEU A 806 18.06 -8.53 33.02
CA LEU A 806 18.21 -8.87 34.43
C LEU A 806 18.70 -10.33 34.54
N PRO A 807 19.66 -10.63 35.44
CA PRO A 807 20.20 -11.97 35.56
C PRO A 807 19.10 -12.93 36.01
N SER A 808 18.82 -13.93 35.18
CA SER A 808 17.99 -15.07 35.56
C SER A 808 18.77 -15.95 36.54
N GLU A 809 18.64 -15.68 37.83
CA GLU A 809 19.20 -16.51 38.91
C GLU A 809 18.54 -17.90 38.95
N LYS A 810 18.99 -18.77 38.03
CA LYS A 810 19.00 -20.22 38.24
C LYS A 810 20.45 -20.64 38.41
N ALA A 811 20.92 -20.56 39.64
CA ALA A 811 22.16 -21.20 40.04
C ALA A 811 22.10 -22.70 39.66
N PHE A 812 23.08 -23.17 38.88
CA PHE A 812 23.21 -24.58 38.58
C PHE A 812 23.59 -25.35 39.85
N VAL A 813 22.62 -26.05 40.45
CA VAL A 813 22.89 -27.05 41.48
C VAL A 813 23.34 -28.34 40.79
N PRO A 814 24.57 -28.81 40.98
CA PRO A 814 25.07 -30.02 40.32
C PRO A 814 24.55 -31.28 41.02
N LEU A 815 23.41 -31.80 40.56
CA LEU A 815 22.95 -33.15 40.94
C LEU A 815 23.61 -34.19 40.05
N GLY A 816 24.35 -35.12 40.67
CA GLY A 816 25.10 -36.16 39.98
C GLY A 816 24.42 -37.52 40.02
N HIS A 817 24.62 -38.28 38.94
CA HIS A 817 24.38 -39.72 38.77
C HIS A 817 22.93 -40.27 38.83
N LEU A 818 22.70 -41.19 37.88
CA LEU A 818 21.54 -42.09 37.70
C LEU A 818 20.26 -41.40 37.16
N ASP A 819 19.54 -41.97 36.18
CA ASP A 819 19.77 -43.23 35.45
C ASP A 819 19.41 -43.14 33.95
N LYS A 820 19.86 -44.12 33.16
CA LYS A 820 19.79 -44.13 31.69
C LYS A 820 18.50 -44.73 31.14
N ARG A 821 17.59 -43.89 30.63
CA ARG A 821 16.72 -44.18 29.47
C ARG A 821 16.24 -42.87 28.82
N GLU A 822 15.90 -42.98 27.54
CA GLU A 822 15.20 -41.98 26.71
C GLU A 822 15.79 -40.56 26.67
N TYR A 823 16.88 -40.41 25.91
CA TYR A 823 17.27 -39.15 25.29
C TYR A 823 17.34 -39.33 23.77
N ILE A 824 16.50 -38.60 23.03
CA ILE A 824 16.64 -38.39 21.58
C ILE A 824 16.86 -36.87 21.37
N PRO A 825 17.95 -36.44 20.72
CA PRO A 825 18.29 -35.02 20.63
C PRO A 825 17.51 -34.32 19.50
N LEU A 826 16.39 -33.68 19.84
CA LEU A 826 15.71 -32.73 18.95
C LEU A 826 16.41 -31.36 18.94
N VAL A 827 17.53 -31.33 18.22
CA VAL A 827 18.08 -30.11 17.60
C VAL A 827 17.25 -29.80 16.33
N VAL A 828 17.38 -28.56 15.81
CA VAL A 828 16.97 -28.08 14.47
C VAL A 828 15.66 -27.26 14.41
N ASN A 829 15.90 -25.94 14.35
CA ASN A 829 15.21 -24.89 13.59
C ASN A 829 13.76 -24.44 13.92
N TYR A 830 13.68 -23.15 14.24
CA TYR A 830 12.64 -22.22 13.78
C TYR A 830 12.33 -22.38 12.28
N VAL A 831 11.06 -22.68 11.95
CA VAL A 831 10.25 -22.04 10.88
C VAL A 831 8.79 -22.12 11.34
N TRP A 832 7.96 -21.17 10.90
CA TRP A 832 6.55 -20.90 11.23
C TRP A 832 6.38 -20.00 12.45
#